data_AF-A0AAJ6NTU6-F1
#
_entry.id   AF-A0AAJ6NTU6-F1
#
_cell.length_a   1.000
_cell.length_b   1.000
_cell.length_c   1.000
_cell.angle_alpha   90.00
_cell.angle_beta   90.00
_cell.angle_gamma   90.00
#
_symmetry.space_group_name_H-M   'P 1'
#
loop_
_entity.id
_entity.type
_entity.pdbx_description
1 polymer ?
#
loop_
_entity_poly.entity_id
_entity_poly.type
_entity_poly.pdbx_seq_one_letter_code
_entity_poly.pdbx_strand_id
1 'polypeptide(L)'
;MTNTPISDRLAPLPESFMFGVATADHQCEAYDSNYEDIRDVWERRRALTIRGQATDFWHRYAEDIALAQSLGCKMFRFSIAWSRVEPQPGQFNEEAFEHYRQVIETIRSHNMEPMATLHHFTHPIHVEARGGLTSPEFPSIFASYAQEVAQRMGPLVRYWISFNEPSQLIYGYVKPWWERSYFMPPGLDRGATIAEQMTAVQKLMRNLFLAHTRARTILKQVNPDAQVGANPMLLGLPLWLQKLVDRNVTNLRRPEDFVAQGKRFSERALLEKGQVDVVIATLTMTEDRDQQVAFSETYYQAGQFLLVKSASTIERLEDLDRKPVAVIKSTTAESAINWLIPAADVRVVDNYDDALRALDYEQINAILADDIMLLETAKQHPGQYRLVGKNGEGLTEENYAAAVAKGDRELLNAVDIAVRNFKESGAWAASYARHFPGQSVPEPPRVGRRSTLADITKQGGEQSLISNKPLPKPLLRGIQNRGYLIVAVKDNVPGFGYRDPKTGEFSGLEIDLARAIAQQIFGDPNKVKFQAVATQERLPVLRSLVRVFDPIFKIFSALSSSLTSNWWHLGMAGKLPTFLCPKECVGQQDFVGFDYYWGISNLRLNRIQQLMDAAFGRFGNAPVWSGVLYDMLKFHAQLFPDKEIMIVENGCVDIADKVVKREEYIRQHIQQVQRARHDGVNVVGYVSWCITSNREWGLKFGPDSDFGLYHVQLDHDPELKRQPSPAAKVYRDIIKKSGV
;
A
#
# COMPACT_ATOMS: atom_id res chain seq x y z
N MET A 1 25.03 30.74 -22.50
CA MET A 1 26.08 31.28 -21.61
C MET A 1 27.10 30.17 -21.39
N THR A 2 28.36 30.57 -21.34
CA THR A 2 29.61 29.81 -21.48
C THR A 2 29.72 28.52 -20.65
N ASN A 3 30.05 27.41 -21.33
CA ASN A 3 30.56 26.17 -20.74
C ASN A 3 31.85 26.48 -19.98
N THR A 4 31.77 26.51 -18.66
CA THR A 4 32.94 26.46 -17.79
C THR A 4 33.17 24.99 -17.44
N PRO A 5 34.34 24.41 -17.71
CA PRO A 5 34.62 23.02 -17.31
C PRO A 5 34.60 22.95 -15.78
N ILE A 6 33.69 22.15 -15.24
CA ILE A 6 33.70 21.76 -13.82
C ILE A 6 35.05 21.07 -13.59
N SER A 7 35.85 21.52 -12.61
CA SER A 7 37.06 20.79 -12.27
C SER A 7 36.68 19.36 -11.88
N ASP A 8 37.26 18.36 -12.54
CA ASP A 8 36.84 16.94 -12.54
C ASP A 8 36.89 16.18 -11.18
N ARG A 9 36.98 16.86 -10.03
CA ARG A 9 36.73 16.25 -8.71
C ARG A 9 35.99 17.22 -7.79
N LEU A 10 34.76 16.85 -7.41
CA LEU A 10 34.06 17.48 -6.30
C LEU A 10 34.89 17.33 -5.03
N ALA A 11 34.94 18.38 -4.21
CA ALA A 11 35.64 18.30 -2.93
C ALA A 11 35.03 17.21 -2.02
N PRO A 12 35.84 16.51 -1.22
CA PRO A 12 35.32 15.62 -0.18
C PRO A 12 34.38 16.38 0.76
N LEU A 13 33.34 15.69 1.22
CA LEU A 13 32.47 16.14 2.29
C LEU A 13 33.31 16.33 3.56
N PRO A 14 32.98 17.31 4.39
CA PRO A 14 33.73 17.55 5.62
C PRO A 14 33.57 16.37 6.57
N GLU A 15 34.52 16.22 7.48
CA GLU A 15 34.46 15.20 8.52
C GLU A 15 33.19 15.31 9.38
N SER A 16 32.65 16.52 9.58
CA SER A 16 31.39 16.72 10.31
C SER A 16 30.14 16.24 9.56
N PHE A 17 30.23 15.85 8.29
CA PHE A 17 29.08 15.36 7.53
C PHE A 17 28.59 14.01 8.08
N MET A 18 27.30 13.94 8.38
CA MET A 18 26.68 12.76 8.98
C MET A 18 26.14 11.82 7.91
N PHE A 19 26.91 10.79 7.57
CA PHE A 19 26.37 9.62 6.89
C PHE A 19 25.65 8.74 7.91
N GLY A 20 24.42 8.32 7.60
CA GLY A 20 23.63 7.49 8.50
C GLY A 20 22.80 6.43 7.79
N VAL A 21 22.14 5.61 8.58
CA VAL A 21 21.15 4.63 8.10
C VAL A 21 19.86 4.77 8.91
N ALA A 22 18.76 4.32 8.34
CA ALA A 22 17.45 4.33 8.97
C ALA A 22 16.84 2.92 9.09
N THR A 23 15.94 2.79 10.06
CA THR A 23 14.99 1.68 10.26
C THR A 23 13.65 2.26 10.72
N ALA A 24 12.57 1.47 10.69
CA ALA A 24 11.27 1.85 11.24
C ALA A 24 10.64 0.67 12.01
N ASP A 25 9.93 1.01 13.08
CA ASP A 25 9.28 0.08 14.00
C ASP A 25 8.44 -0.97 13.26
N HIS A 26 7.35 -0.56 12.60
CA HIS A 26 6.41 -1.48 11.98
C HIS A 26 7.04 -2.35 10.87
N GLN A 27 8.00 -1.80 10.14
CA GLN A 27 8.62 -2.48 9.00
C GLN A 27 9.75 -3.43 9.40
N CYS A 28 10.33 -3.28 10.60
CA CYS A 28 11.55 -4.00 11.00
C CYS A 28 11.45 -4.71 12.36
N GLU A 29 10.71 -4.20 13.33
CA GLU A 29 10.49 -4.90 14.60
C GLU A 29 9.44 -6.01 14.45
N ALA A 30 9.52 -7.07 15.25
CA ALA A 30 8.54 -8.16 15.22
C ALA A 30 7.15 -7.71 15.72
N TYR A 31 6.10 -8.33 15.17
CA TYR A 31 4.72 -8.16 15.62
C TYR A 31 4.50 -8.73 17.03
N ASP A 32 3.70 -8.03 17.84
CA ASP A 32 3.27 -8.46 19.16
C ASP A 32 1.78 -8.11 19.34
N SER A 33 0.96 -9.13 19.57
CA SER A 33 -0.49 -8.98 19.69
C SER A 33 -0.95 -8.12 20.87
N ASN A 34 -0.08 -7.87 21.86
CA ASN A 34 -0.41 -7.00 23.00
C ASN A 34 -0.31 -5.51 22.66
N TYR A 35 0.43 -5.16 21.60
CA TYR A 35 0.78 -3.77 21.25
C TYR A 35 0.38 -3.43 19.82
N GLU A 36 -0.78 -3.93 19.41
CA GLU A 36 -1.27 -3.78 18.05
C GLU A 36 -1.48 -2.31 17.67
N ASP A 37 -0.97 -1.94 16.49
CA ASP A 37 -1.19 -0.62 15.91
C ASP A 37 -2.24 -0.66 14.78
N ILE A 38 -2.57 0.54 14.27
CA ILE A 38 -3.54 0.69 13.19
C ILE A 38 -3.17 -0.02 11.88
N ARG A 39 -1.88 -0.25 11.59
CA ARG A 39 -1.40 -0.94 10.38
C ARG A 39 -1.59 -2.44 10.51
N ASP A 40 -1.31 -3.03 11.67
CA ASP A 40 -1.53 -4.46 11.91
C ASP A 40 -3.01 -4.83 11.67
N VAL A 41 -3.93 -4.03 12.21
CA VAL A 41 -5.37 -4.18 11.99
C VAL A 41 -5.72 -4.06 10.50
N TRP A 42 -5.17 -3.05 9.84
CA TRP A 42 -5.41 -2.76 8.43
C TRP A 42 -4.97 -3.90 7.51
N GLU A 43 -3.75 -4.40 7.70
CA GLU A 43 -3.17 -5.49 6.92
C GLU A 43 -4.01 -6.75 7.02
N ARG A 44 -4.32 -7.18 8.24
CA ARG A 44 -5.13 -8.38 8.49
C ARG A 44 -6.55 -8.26 7.92
N ARG A 45 -7.21 -7.11 8.10
CA ARG A 45 -8.60 -6.91 7.63
C ARG A 45 -8.73 -6.82 6.11
N ARG A 46 -7.64 -6.51 5.42
CA ARG A 46 -7.59 -6.41 3.96
C ARG A 46 -6.91 -7.60 3.28
N ALA A 47 -6.52 -8.62 4.06
CA ALA A 47 -5.74 -9.77 3.57
C ALA A 47 -4.48 -9.34 2.80
N LEU A 48 -3.76 -8.35 3.37
CA LEU A 48 -2.42 -7.97 2.92
C LEU A 48 -1.38 -8.85 3.62
N THR A 49 -0.13 -8.78 3.17
CA THR A 49 0.99 -9.46 3.84
C THR A 49 1.15 -8.87 5.24
N ILE A 50 0.97 -9.69 6.27
CA ILE A 50 1.12 -9.22 7.65
C ILE A 50 2.60 -8.98 8.00
N ARG A 51 2.85 -8.04 8.92
CA ARG A 51 4.16 -7.75 9.50
C ARG A 51 5.01 -8.98 9.87
N GLY A 52 4.42 -9.93 10.60
CA GLY A 52 5.12 -11.13 11.07
C GLY A 52 6.32 -10.80 11.95
N GLN A 53 7.43 -11.53 11.78
CA GLN A 53 8.68 -11.23 12.51
C GLN A 53 9.47 -10.05 11.92
N ALA A 54 9.13 -9.58 10.72
CA ALA A 54 9.93 -8.61 9.97
C ALA A 54 11.43 -8.98 9.98
N THR A 55 12.34 -8.08 10.39
CA THR A 55 13.76 -8.41 10.63
C THR A 55 14.08 -8.71 12.09
N ASP A 56 13.08 -8.68 12.95
CA ASP A 56 13.20 -8.80 14.39
C ASP A 56 14.14 -7.76 15.01
N PHE A 57 14.08 -6.51 14.52
CA PHE A 57 14.91 -5.41 15.04
C PHE A 57 14.74 -5.23 16.56
N TRP A 58 13.56 -5.52 17.11
CA TRP A 58 13.28 -5.47 18.54
C TRP A 58 14.27 -6.31 19.37
N HIS A 59 14.62 -7.51 18.94
CA HIS A 59 15.60 -8.34 19.65
C HIS A 59 17.02 -8.21 19.10
N ARG A 60 17.18 -7.70 17.86
CA ARG A 60 18.45 -7.72 17.12
C ARG A 60 19.04 -6.35 16.81
N TYR A 61 18.50 -5.28 17.39
CA TYR A 61 18.96 -3.91 17.16
C TYR A 61 20.47 -3.74 17.36
N ALA A 62 21.08 -4.43 18.33
CA ALA A 62 22.52 -4.33 18.59
C ALA A 62 23.38 -4.81 17.42
N GLU A 63 22.96 -5.86 16.72
CA GLU A 63 23.64 -6.35 15.51
C GLU A 63 23.52 -5.34 14.38
N ASP A 64 22.31 -4.82 14.13
CA ASP A 64 22.04 -3.88 13.05
C ASP A 64 22.77 -2.53 13.27
N ILE A 65 22.89 -2.07 14.54
CA ILE A 65 23.68 -0.90 14.94
C ILE A 65 25.18 -1.15 14.74
N ALA A 66 25.69 -2.33 15.12
CA ALA A 66 27.09 -2.67 14.91
C ALA A 66 27.43 -2.73 13.40
N LEU A 67 26.51 -3.25 12.58
CA LEU A 67 26.65 -3.24 11.12
C LEU A 67 26.71 -1.81 10.57
N ALA A 68 25.85 -0.90 11.05
CA ALA A 68 25.90 0.52 10.68
C ALA A 68 27.24 1.16 11.06
N GLN A 69 27.75 0.91 12.26
CA GLN A 69 29.07 1.37 12.68
C GLN A 69 30.18 0.84 11.77
N SER A 70 30.11 -0.43 11.35
CA SER A 70 31.11 -1.04 10.46
C SER A 70 31.16 -0.41 9.05
N LEU A 71 30.07 0.23 8.63
CA LEU A 71 30.02 1.03 7.40
C LEU A 71 30.71 2.40 7.57
N GLY A 72 30.95 2.83 8.81
CA GLY A 72 31.45 4.16 9.16
C GLY A 72 30.36 5.21 9.37
N CYS A 73 29.10 4.78 9.55
CA CYS A 73 28.00 5.70 9.83
C CYS A 73 28.25 6.48 11.12
N LYS A 74 27.77 7.72 11.15
CA LYS A 74 27.80 8.63 12.30
C LYS A 74 26.41 8.90 12.87
N MET A 75 25.37 8.38 12.24
CA MET A 75 23.98 8.58 12.63
C MET A 75 23.18 7.30 12.42
N PHE A 76 22.29 7.00 13.35
CA PHE A 76 21.34 5.90 13.24
C PHE A 76 19.94 6.41 13.55
N ARG A 77 19.05 6.35 12.56
CA ARG A 77 17.67 6.77 12.68
C ARG A 77 16.77 5.55 12.96
N PHE A 78 15.87 5.69 13.91
CA PHE A 78 14.83 4.69 14.22
C PHE A 78 13.51 5.39 14.59
N SER A 79 12.40 4.65 14.60
CA SER A 79 11.12 5.16 15.13
C SER A 79 10.71 4.43 16.41
N ILE A 80 9.94 5.13 17.23
CA ILE A 80 9.36 4.58 18.46
C ILE A 80 7.96 4.04 18.13
N ALA A 81 7.71 2.78 18.43
CA ALA A 81 6.38 2.19 18.31
C ALA A 81 5.45 2.76 19.39
N TRP A 82 4.65 3.76 19.03
CA TRP A 82 3.73 4.41 19.97
C TRP A 82 2.77 3.40 20.64
N SER A 83 2.30 2.38 19.91
CA SER A 83 1.46 1.31 20.47
C SER A 83 2.15 0.46 21.55
N ARG A 84 3.49 0.32 21.51
CA ARG A 84 4.25 -0.40 22.54
C ARG A 84 4.42 0.44 23.81
N VAL A 85 4.72 1.73 23.66
CA VAL A 85 5.01 2.62 24.80
C VAL A 85 3.75 3.19 25.46
N GLU A 86 2.64 3.31 24.74
CA GLU A 86 1.32 3.71 25.28
C GLU A 86 0.21 2.76 24.75
N PRO A 87 0.14 1.51 25.26
CA PRO A 87 -0.85 0.53 24.80
C PRO A 87 -2.30 0.94 25.07
N GLN A 88 -2.54 1.70 26.14
CA GLN A 88 -3.86 2.23 26.53
C GLN A 88 -3.74 3.73 26.86
N PRO A 89 -4.81 4.53 26.72
CA PRO A 89 -4.76 5.97 26.95
C PRO A 89 -4.15 6.32 28.31
N GLY A 90 -2.99 6.99 28.30
CA GLY A 90 -2.27 7.42 29.49
C GLY A 90 -1.63 6.31 30.34
N GLN A 91 -1.65 5.05 29.88
CA GLN A 91 -0.94 3.94 30.53
C GLN A 91 0.32 3.64 29.74
N PHE A 92 1.46 3.93 30.35
CA PHE A 92 2.76 3.84 29.71
C PHE A 92 3.47 2.54 30.10
N ASN A 93 4.08 1.88 29.11
CA ASN A 93 4.85 0.66 29.31
C ASN A 93 6.33 0.99 29.57
N GLU A 94 6.74 0.89 30.83
CA GLU A 94 8.11 1.18 31.24
C GLU A 94 9.14 0.21 30.65
N GLU A 95 8.79 -1.05 30.40
CA GLU A 95 9.70 -2.02 29.75
C GLU A 95 9.96 -1.62 28.29
N ALA A 96 8.94 -1.14 27.58
CA ALA A 96 9.11 -0.65 26.22
C ALA A 96 9.95 0.63 26.16
N PHE A 97 9.77 1.55 27.12
CA PHE A 97 10.64 2.73 27.24
C PHE A 97 12.08 2.36 27.56
N GLU A 98 12.29 1.43 28.49
CA GLU A 98 13.62 0.94 28.84
C GLU A 98 14.30 0.28 27.63
N HIS A 99 13.55 -0.49 26.84
CA HIS A 99 14.05 -1.05 25.58
C HIS A 99 14.55 0.05 24.63
N TYR A 100 13.73 1.08 24.33
CA TYR A 100 14.16 2.16 23.44
C TYR A 100 15.32 2.99 24.02
N ARG A 101 15.39 3.14 25.36
CA ARG A 101 16.55 3.74 26.03
C ARG A 101 17.82 2.91 25.76
N GLN A 102 17.76 1.59 25.86
CA GLN A 102 18.89 0.69 25.54
C GLN A 102 19.28 0.74 24.07
N VAL A 103 18.32 0.87 23.14
CA VAL A 103 18.60 1.11 21.71
C VAL A 103 19.41 2.40 21.54
N ILE A 104 18.95 3.50 22.15
CA ILE A 104 19.64 4.81 22.08
C ILE A 104 21.05 4.71 22.66
N GLU A 105 21.21 4.10 23.83
CA GLU A 105 22.52 3.91 24.46
C GLU A 105 23.45 3.04 23.62
N THR A 106 22.92 2.01 22.96
CA THR A 106 23.69 1.16 22.05
C THR A 106 24.18 1.94 20.83
N ILE A 107 23.35 2.79 20.24
CA ILE A 107 23.74 3.71 19.15
C ILE A 107 24.89 4.61 19.62
N ARG A 108 24.75 5.24 20.80
CA ARG A 108 25.76 6.15 21.37
C ARG A 108 27.07 5.43 21.73
N SER A 109 27.00 4.19 22.23
CA SER A 109 28.18 3.38 22.54
C SER A 109 29.03 3.07 21.30
N HIS A 110 28.41 3.09 20.12
CA HIS A 110 29.08 2.95 18.82
C HIS A 110 29.53 4.32 18.23
N ASN A 111 29.49 5.39 19.02
CA ASN A 111 29.84 6.76 18.62
C ASN A 111 28.99 7.31 17.46
N MET A 112 27.73 6.87 17.37
CA MET A 112 26.75 7.40 16.42
C MET A 112 25.74 8.30 17.15
N GLU A 113 25.23 9.29 16.42
CA GLU A 113 24.15 10.16 16.88
C GLU A 113 22.80 9.45 16.65
N PRO A 114 21.98 9.24 17.71
CA PRO A 114 20.63 8.72 17.56
C PRO A 114 19.71 9.81 16.98
N MET A 115 18.88 9.41 16.00
CA MET A 115 17.76 10.22 15.53
C MET A 115 16.46 9.45 15.76
N ALA A 116 15.56 10.00 16.57
CA ALA A 116 14.31 9.33 16.93
C ALA A 116 13.11 9.94 16.18
N THR A 117 12.31 9.09 15.55
CA THR A 117 11.03 9.45 14.92
C THR A 117 9.87 9.11 15.86
N LEU A 118 9.05 10.11 16.21
CA LEU A 118 7.92 9.95 17.14
C LEU A 118 6.72 9.24 16.51
N HIS A 119 6.46 9.47 15.21
CA HIS A 119 5.33 8.88 14.50
C HIS A 119 5.72 8.49 13.08
N HIS A 120 5.70 7.18 12.80
CA HIS A 120 6.11 6.58 11.53
C HIS A 120 4.96 5.81 10.84
N PHE A 121 3.86 6.50 10.58
CA PHE A 121 2.61 5.97 10.00
C PHE A 121 1.83 4.98 10.87
N THR A 122 2.26 4.79 12.12
CA THR A 122 1.61 3.93 13.11
C THR A 122 1.25 4.73 14.35
N HIS A 123 0.09 4.41 14.91
CA HIS A 123 -0.39 4.90 16.20
C HIS A 123 -1.27 3.84 16.87
N PRO A 124 -1.43 3.87 18.20
CA PRO A 124 -2.27 2.92 18.92
C PRO A 124 -3.74 2.97 18.45
N ILE A 125 -4.43 1.83 18.51
CA ILE A 125 -5.87 1.73 18.15
C ILE A 125 -6.72 2.72 18.97
N HIS A 126 -6.35 2.98 20.23
CA HIS A 126 -7.08 3.91 21.10
C HIS A 126 -7.00 5.38 20.63
N VAL A 127 -5.93 5.78 19.94
CA VAL A 127 -5.81 7.10 19.33
C VAL A 127 -6.77 7.20 18.14
N GLU A 128 -6.86 6.14 17.33
CA GLU A 128 -7.83 6.08 16.22
C GLU A 128 -9.28 6.09 16.71
N ALA A 129 -9.58 5.37 17.80
CA ALA A 129 -10.91 5.35 18.43
C ALA A 129 -11.37 6.75 18.92
N ARG A 130 -10.43 7.67 19.17
CA ARG A 130 -10.69 9.07 19.55
C ARG A 130 -10.73 10.04 18.35
N GLY A 131 -10.91 9.51 17.14
CA GLY A 131 -11.01 10.27 15.88
C GLY A 131 -9.68 10.44 15.13
N GLY A 132 -8.63 9.76 15.59
CA GLY A 132 -7.33 9.70 14.93
C GLY A 132 -6.72 11.08 14.68
N LEU A 133 -5.92 11.18 13.61
CA LEU A 133 -5.17 12.40 13.28
C LEU A 133 -6.07 13.59 12.88
N THR A 134 -7.35 13.35 12.55
CA THR A 134 -8.31 14.40 12.19
C THR A 134 -9.08 14.97 13.38
N SER A 135 -8.96 14.34 14.55
CA SER A 135 -9.59 14.80 15.79
C SER A 135 -8.99 16.14 16.23
N PRO A 136 -9.80 17.13 16.65
CA PRO A 136 -9.27 18.37 17.24
C PRO A 136 -8.45 18.13 18.52
N GLU A 137 -8.61 16.98 19.17
CA GLU A 137 -7.83 16.59 20.35
C GLU A 137 -6.45 16.01 20.00
N PHE A 138 -6.23 15.57 18.75
CA PHE A 138 -5.00 14.90 18.34
C PHE A 138 -3.72 15.67 18.70
N PRO A 139 -3.63 17.00 18.48
CA PRO A 139 -2.45 17.76 18.88
C PRO A 139 -2.16 17.74 20.39
N SER A 140 -3.17 17.52 21.24
CA SER A 140 -2.99 17.39 22.69
C SER A 140 -2.63 15.96 23.09
N ILE A 141 -3.22 14.96 22.43
CA ILE A 141 -2.89 13.54 22.60
C ILE A 141 -1.42 13.31 22.24
N PHE A 142 -1.00 13.76 21.06
CA PHE A 142 0.38 13.65 20.60
C PHE A 142 1.36 14.40 21.50
N ALA A 143 0.97 15.57 22.02
CA ALA A 143 1.80 16.31 22.97
C ALA A 143 1.99 15.57 24.30
N SER A 144 0.96 14.88 24.80
CA SER A 144 1.06 14.09 26.04
C SER A 144 2.00 12.89 25.86
N TYR A 145 1.87 12.18 24.73
CA TYR A 145 2.81 11.13 24.34
C TYR A 145 4.26 11.67 24.22
N ALA A 146 4.44 12.78 23.50
CA ALA A 146 5.75 13.41 23.33
C ALA A 146 6.36 13.88 24.66
N GLN A 147 5.53 14.26 25.64
CA GLN A 147 5.97 14.63 26.98
C GLN A 147 6.60 13.46 27.73
N GLU A 148 5.98 12.28 27.69
CA GLU A 148 6.52 11.09 28.35
C GLU A 148 7.78 10.57 27.66
N VAL A 149 7.80 10.61 26.32
CA VAL A 149 9.01 10.32 25.51
C VAL A 149 10.15 11.29 25.87
N ALA A 150 9.86 12.58 25.92
CA ALA A 150 10.87 13.60 26.23
C ALA A 150 11.43 13.40 27.64
N GLN A 151 10.59 13.12 28.64
CA GLN A 151 11.06 12.93 30.02
C GLN A 151 12.00 11.72 30.17
N ARG A 152 11.71 10.60 29.49
CA ARG A 152 12.48 9.36 29.62
C ARG A 152 13.70 9.29 28.71
N MET A 153 13.64 9.92 27.53
CA MET A 153 14.66 9.75 26.47
C MET A 153 15.20 11.06 25.90
N GLY A 154 14.55 12.20 26.17
CA GLY A 154 14.92 13.54 25.70
C GLY A 154 16.39 13.92 25.90
N PRO A 155 16.99 13.68 27.08
CA PRO A 155 18.40 13.97 27.33
C PRO A 155 19.40 13.16 26.49
N LEU A 156 18.98 12.03 25.92
CA LEU A 156 19.85 11.09 25.21
C LEU A 156 19.86 11.31 23.69
N VAL A 157 18.90 12.08 23.16
CA VAL A 157 18.67 12.24 21.73
C VAL A 157 18.65 13.72 21.35
N ARG A 158 19.49 14.09 20.39
CA ARG A 158 19.52 15.45 19.85
C ARG A 158 18.58 15.62 18.66
N TYR A 159 18.56 14.69 17.71
CA TYR A 159 17.76 14.83 16.48
C TYR A 159 16.41 14.12 16.60
N TRP A 160 15.34 14.87 16.36
CA TRP A 160 13.97 14.37 16.45
C TRP A 160 13.20 14.65 15.17
N ILE A 161 12.47 13.62 14.72
CA ILE A 161 11.48 13.72 13.66
C ILE A 161 10.10 13.56 14.31
N SER A 162 9.23 14.57 14.20
CA SER A 162 7.89 14.44 14.74
C SER A 162 7.01 13.49 13.92
N PHE A 163 7.03 13.66 12.60
CA PHE A 163 6.21 12.91 11.66
C PHE A 163 7.08 12.47 10.48
N ASN A 164 7.14 11.17 10.25
CA ASN A 164 7.62 10.62 9.00
C ASN A 164 6.66 10.99 7.88
N GLU A 165 7.19 11.57 6.80
CA GLU A 165 6.50 11.79 5.53
C GLU A 165 5.04 12.27 5.69
N PRO A 166 4.78 13.41 6.37
CA PRO A 166 3.41 13.85 6.65
C PRO A 166 2.53 13.98 5.40
N SER A 167 3.12 14.22 4.22
CA SER A 167 2.43 14.21 2.93
C SER A 167 1.76 12.87 2.60
N GLN A 168 2.35 11.75 3.02
CA GLN A 168 1.81 10.42 2.76
C GLN A 168 0.54 10.15 3.58
N LEU A 169 0.47 10.65 4.81
CA LEU A 169 -0.70 10.47 5.70
C LEU A 169 -2.01 10.97 5.09
N ILE A 170 -1.94 11.92 4.15
CA ILE A 170 -3.09 12.40 3.39
C ILE A 170 -3.78 11.25 2.63
N TYR A 171 -3.01 10.30 2.09
CA TYR A 171 -3.54 9.15 1.36
C TYR A 171 -4.31 8.14 2.24
N GLY A 172 -4.29 8.32 3.56
CA GLY A 172 -5.21 7.68 4.50
C GLY A 172 -6.61 8.29 4.51
N TYR A 173 -6.80 9.48 3.95
CA TYR A 173 -8.06 10.25 4.02
C TYR A 173 -8.60 10.67 2.65
N VAL A 174 -7.81 10.54 1.58
CA VAL A 174 -8.24 10.83 0.22
C VAL A 174 -7.87 9.72 -0.75
N LYS A 175 -8.74 9.48 -1.74
CA LYS A 175 -8.52 8.52 -2.81
C LYS A 175 -8.58 9.23 -4.16
N PRO A 176 -7.62 8.99 -5.07
CA PRO A 176 -7.75 9.48 -6.43
C PRO A 176 -8.97 8.85 -7.12
N TRP A 177 -9.54 9.48 -8.14
CA TRP A 177 -10.75 8.97 -8.82
C TRP A 177 -10.54 7.58 -9.46
N TRP A 178 -9.29 7.27 -9.81
CA TRP A 178 -8.93 5.97 -10.37
C TRP A 178 -8.74 4.91 -9.30
N GLU A 179 -8.69 5.24 -8.01
CA GLU A 179 -8.62 4.26 -6.94
C GLU A 179 -9.84 4.26 -6.03
N ARG A 180 -10.12 3.09 -5.47
CA ARG A 180 -11.31 2.88 -4.63
C ARG A 180 -10.98 2.50 -3.20
N SER A 181 -9.76 2.03 -2.99
CA SER A 181 -9.14 1.80 -1.70
C SER A 181 -8.33 3.01 -1.26
N TYR A 182 -8.27 3.25 0.04
CA TYR A 182 -7.22 4.11 0.58
C TYR A 182 -5.91 3.34 0.50
N PHE A 183 -4.83 4.08 0.31
CA PHE A 183 -3.48 3.52 0.20
C PHE A 183 -2.93 3.10 1.56
N MET A 184 -3.34 3.80 2.59
CA MET A 184 -2.96 3.54 3.96
C MET A 184 -4.14 3.73 4.90
N PRO A 185 -4.07 3.21 6.13
CA PRO A 185 -5.02 3.56 7.18
C PRO A 185 -5.02 5.08 7.47
N PRO A 186 -6.10 5.58 8.10
CA PRO A 186 -7.23 4.79 8.59
C PRO A 186 -8.33 4.57 7.55
N GLY A 187 -8.37 5.36 6.48
CA GLY A 187 -9.55 5.47 5.63
C GLY A 187 -10.70 6.21 6.32
N LEU A 188 -11.67 6.68 5.53
CA LEU A 188 -12.92 7.23 6.04
C LEU A 188 -14.04 6.21 5.94
N ASP A 189 -15.18 6.57 6.53
CA ASP A 189 -16.44 5.86 6.36
C ASP A 189 -16.74 5.57 4.88
N ARG A 190 -17.33 4.38 4.64
CA ARG A 190 -17.75 3.98 3.31
C ARG A 190 -18.73 4.99 2.73
N GLY A 191 -18.53 5.32 1.45
CA GLY A 191 -19.35 6.32 0.77
C GLY A 191 -18.98 7.77 1.09
N ALA A 192 -17.90 8.02 1.86
CA ALA A 192 -17.42 9.38 2.12
C ALA A 192 -17.32 10.19 0.82
N THR A 193 -18.06 11.28 0.81
CA THR A 193 -18.08 12.26 -0.28
C THR A 193 -16.71 12.90 -0.42
N ILE A 194 -16.49 13.54 -1.55
CA ILE A 194 -15.24 14.25 -1.80
C ILE A 194 -15.09 15.44 -0.85
N ALA A 195 -16.19 16.11 -0.51
CA ALA A 195 -16.17 17.17 0.48
C ALA A 195 -15.70 16.63 1.85
N GLU A 196 -16.26 15.50 2.31
CA GLU A 196 -15.84 14.86 3.57
C GLU A 196 -14.35 14.45 3.54
N GLN A 197 -13.87 13.87 2.43
CA GLN A 197 -12.44 13.54 2.25
C GLN A 197 -11.54 14.78 2.35
N MET A 198 -11.87 15.85 1.62
CA MET A 198 -11.05 17.07 1.62
C MET A 198 -11.11 17.81 2.95
N THR A 199 -12.26 17.79 3.64
CA THR A 199 -12.37 18.32 5.01
C THR A 199 -11.52 17.52 5.98
N ALA A 200 -11.46 16.19 5.85
CA ALA A 200 -10.57 15.35 6.67
C ALA A 200 -9.10 15.70 6.43
N VAL A 201 -8.68 15.85 5.16
CA VAL A 201 -7.31 16.27 4.81
C VAL A 201 -6.99 17.66 5.39
N GLN A 202 -7.91 18.61 5.30
CA GLN A 202 -7.72 19.94 5.87
C GLN A 202 -7.49 19.88 7.40
N LYS A 203 -8.29 19.10 8.12
CA LYS A 203 -8.14 18.89 9.57
C LYS A 203 -6.82 18.21 9.90
N LEU A 204 -6.46 17.15 9.16
CA LEU A 204 -5.18 16.45 9.27
C LEU A 204 -4.00 17.42 9.17
N MET A 205 -3.91 18.18 8.06
CA MET A 205 -2.79 19.10 7.83
C MET A 205 -2.62 20.09 8.99
N ARG A 206 -3.73 20.71 9.42
CA ARG A 206 -3.74 21.64 10.56
C ARG A 206 -3.26 20.97 11.84
N ASN A 207 -3.77 19.78 12.14
CA ASN A 207 -3.43 19.05 13.34
C ASN A 207 -1.96 18.61 13.38
N LEU A 208 -1.39 18.19 12.24
CA LEU A 208 0.02 17.81 12.16
C LEU A 208 0.94 19.01 12.47
N PHE A 209 0.64 20.20 11.95
CA PHE A 209 1.40 21.42 12.28
C PHE A 209 1.34 21.77 13.77
N LEU A 210 0.15 21.71 14.38
CA LEU A 210 -0.05 21.98 15.80
C LEU A 210 0.66 20.94 16.68
N ALA A 211 0.53 19.66 16.33
CA ALA A 211 1.15 18.55 17.04
C ALA A 211 2.69 18.64 16.98
N HIS A 212 3.26 18.94 15.82
CA HIS A 212 4.68 19.18 15.64
C HIS A 212 5.17 20.35 16.51
N THR A 213 4.48 21.49 16.47
CA THR A 213 4.85 22.69 17.24
C THR A 213 4.85 22.42 18.75
N ARG A 214 3.86 21.66 19.24
CA ARG A 214 3.77 21.29 20.66
C ARG A 214 4.86 20.30 21.06
N ALA A 215 5.05 19.24 20.28
CA ALA A 215 6.11 18.25 20.53
C ALA A 215 7.49 18.90 20.51
N ARG A 216 7.76 19.79 19.56
CA ARG A 216 9.01 20.56 19.51
C ARG A 216 9.22 21.37 20.78
N THR A 217 8.22 22.12 21.23
CA THR A 217 8.32 22.92 22.46
C THR A 217 8.67 22.03 23.66
N ILE A 218 7.98 20.89 23.81
CA ILE A 218 8.20 19.93 24.89
C ILE A 218 9.60 19.33 24.86
N LEU A 219 10.05 18.85 23.69
CA LEU A 219 11.38 18.27 23.53
C LEU A 219 12.48 19.28 23.88
N LYS A 220 12.33 20.54 23.47
CA LYS A 220 13.28 21.61 23.76
C LYS A 220 13.27 22.07 25.22
N GLN A 221 12.17 21.89 25.94
CA GLN A 221 12.11 22.15 27.38
C GLN A 221 12.96 21.14 28.16
N VAL A 222 12.98 19.88 27.73
CA VAL A 222 13.79 18.84 28.37
C VAL A 222 15.24 18.88 27.90
N ASN A 223 15.46 19.08 26.60
CA ASN A 223 16.79 19.17 25.99
C ASN A 223 16.87 20.42 25.10
N PRO A 224 17.45 21.54 25.58
CA PRO A 224 17.58 22.78 24.81
C PRO A 224 18.33 22.62 23.48
N ASP A 225 19.22 21.64 23.36
CA ASP A 225 20.01 21.35 22.16
C ASP A 225 19.23 20.51 21.12
N ALA A 226 18.04 20.04 21.47
CA ALA A 226 17.19 19.25 20.59
C ALA A 226 16.92 19.98 19.27
N GLN A 227 17.15 19.26 18.17
CA GLN A 227 16.89 19.62 16.79
C GLN A 227 15.63 18.88 16.35
N VAL A 228 14.50 19.59 16.25
CA VAL A 228 13.22 18.98 15.90
C VAL A 228 12.80 19.39 14.49
N GLY A 229 12.49 18.40 13.67
CA GLY A 229 12.03 18.57 12.30
C GLY A 229 10.92 17.59 11.94
N ALA A 230 10.59 17.57 10.66
CA ALA A 230 9.87 16.48 10.01
C ALA A 230 10.54 16.21 8.66
N ASN A 231 10.25 15.08 8.06
CA ASN A 231 10.82 14.66 6.79
C ASN A 231 9.68 14.37 5.79
N PRO A 232 9.11 15.39 5.12
CA PRO A 232 8.19 15.14 4.03
C PRO A 232 8.88 14.39 2.88
N MET A 233 8.19 13.39 2.31
CA MET A 233 8.59 12.78 1.05
C MET A 233 8.42 13.78 -0.09
N LEU A 234 9.49 14.06 -0.82
CA LEU A 234 9.45 14.95 -1.98
C LEU A 234 9.35 14.15 -3.28
N LEU A 235 8.40 14.54 -4.12
CA LEU A 235 8.26 13.97 -5.46
C LEU A 235 9.25 14.64 -6.41
N GLY A 236 10.10 13.86 -7.07
CA GLY A 236 11.07 14.38 -8.03
C GLY A 236 10.46 14.89 -9.33
N LEU A 237 9.91 16.10 -9.33
CA LEU A 237 9.36 16.76 -10.52
C LEU A 237 10.31 17.82 -11.09
N PRO A 238 10.26 18.11 -12.40
CA PRO A 238 10.97 19.25 -12.95
C PRO A 238 10.61 20.54 -12.19
N LEU A 239 11.60 21.37 -11.85
CA LEU A 239 11.39 22.54 -10.98
C LEU A 239 10.27 23.50 -11.46
N TRP A 240 10.13 23.70 -12.77
CA TRP A 240 9.06 24.53 -13.32
C TRP A 240 7.67 23.96 -13.00
N LEU A 241 7.56 22.63 -13.00
CA LEU A 241 6.33 21.92 -12.70
C LEU A 241 6.07 21.92 -11.20
N GLN A 242 7.10 21.68 -10.38
CA GLN A 242 6.98 21.80 -8.92
C GLN A 242 6.50 23.20 -8.52
N LYS A 243 7.07 24.25 -9.10
CA LYS A 243 6.63 25.64 -8.88
C LYS A 243 5.17 25.87 -9.27
N LEU A 244 4.69 25.22 -10.33
CA LEU A 244 3.29 25.30 -10.75
C LEU A 244 2.37 24.60 -9.72
N VAL A 245 2.75 23.41 -9.26
CA VAL A 245 2.02 22.64 -8.23
C VAL A 245 1.96 23.44 -6.92
N ASP A 246 3.10 23.96 -6.47
CA ASP A 246 3.19 24.76 -5.24
C ASP A 246 2.37 26.06 -5.36
N ARG A 247 2.37 26.71 -6.53
CA ARG A 247 1.55 27.91 -6.78
C ARG A 247 0.05 27.65 -6.60
N ASN A 248 -0.43 26.43 -6.87
CA ASN A 248 -1.85 26.11 -6.70
C ASN A 248 -2.26 26.14 -5.23
N VAL A 249 -1.42 25.61 -4.32
CA VAL A 249 -1.74 25.57 -2.88
C VAL A 249 -1.53 26.92 -2.18
N THR A 250 -0.53 27.70 -2.61
CA THR A 250 -0.25 29.03 -1.98
C THR A 250 -1.28 30.10 -2.36
N ASN A 251 -2.10 29.89 -3.39
CA ASN A 251 -3.13 30.84 -3.83
C ASN A 251 -4.51 30.59 -3.21
N LEU A 252 -4.67 29.56 -2.39
CA LEU A 252 -5.92 29.27 -1.69
C LEU A 252 -6.26 30.41 -0.73
N ARG A 253 -7.50 30.90 -0.77
CA ARG A 253 -7.98 32.00 0.08
C ARG A 253 -8.95 31.53 1.14
N ARG A 254 -9.79 30.56 0.79
CA ARG A 254 -10.83 30.04 1.69
C ARG A 254 -10.83 28.50 1.72
N PRO A 255 -11.34 27.87 2.78
CA PRO A 255 -11.47 26.42 2.87
C PRO A 255 -12.20 25.77 1.68
N GLU A 256 -13.20 26.45 1.12
CA GLU A 256 -13.99 25.92 0.00
C GLU A 256 -13.15 25.79 -1.28
N ASP A 257 -12.14 26.66 -1.46
CA ASP A 257 -11.23 26.60 -2.60
C ASP A 257 -10.40 25.30 -2.56
N PHE A 258 -10.03 24.83 -1.36
CA PHE A 258 -9.31 23.57 -1.14
C PHE A 258 -10.17 22.35 -1.50
N VAL A 259 -11.44 22.37 -1.10
CA VAL A 259 -12.40 21.31 -1.46
C VAL A 259 -12.63 21.27 -2.98
N ALA A 260 -12.78 22.43 -3.61
CA ALA A 260 -12.96 22.52 -5.06
C ALA A 260 -11.75 22.00 -5.85
N GLN A 261 -10.53 22.28 -5.38
CA GLN A 261 -9.31 21.72 -5.97
C GLN A 261 -9.26 20.19 -5.81
N GLY A 262 -9.61 19.67 -4.64
CA GLY A 262 -9.62 18.24 -4.36
C GLY A 262 -10.58 17.41 -5.23
N LYS A 263 -11.67 18.01 -5.71
CA LYS A 263 -12.57 17.36 -6.69
C LYS A 263 -11.85 16.95 -7.96
N ARG A 264 -10.89 17.75 -8.45
CA ARG A 264 -10.11 17.42 -9.65
C ARG A 264 -9.28 16.15 -9.50
N PHE A 265 -8.91 15.80 -8.27
CA PHE A 265 -8.14 14.59 -7.95
C PHE A 265 -9.04 13.35 -7.79
N SER A 266 -10.26 13.54 -7.30
CA SER A 266 -11.12 12.47 -6.78
C SER A 266 -12.40 12.19 -7.60
N GLU A 267 -12.73 13.05 -8.56
CA GLU A 267 -13.76 12.86 -9.60
C GLU A 267 -13.14 12.67 -11.00
N ARG A 268 -13.66 11.71 -11.78
CA ARG A 268 -13.32 11.51 -13.19
C ARG A 268 -14.29 12.30 -14.08
N ALA A 269 -13.77 13.05 -15.05
CA ALA A 269 -14.60 13.90 -15.92
C ALA A 269 -15.38 13.14 -17.02
N LEU A 270 -14.89 11.97 -17.46
CA LEU A 270 -15.49 11.16 -18.52
C LEU A 270 -15.87 9.78 -17.99
N LEU A 271 -17.12 9.38 -18.22
CA LEU A 271 -17.70 8.13 -17.73
C LEU A 271 -17.56 7.00 -18.76
N GLU A 272 -17.27 5.78 -18.29
CA GLU A 272 -17.12 4.59 -19.14
C GLU A 272 -18.46 3.92 -19.47
N LYS A 273 -18.56 3.30 -20.65
CA LYS A 273 -19.58 2.32 -21.01
C LYS A 273 -18.88 1.04 -21.45
N GLY A 274 -18.97 -0.01 -20.64
CA GLY A 274 -18.64 -1.39 -21.03
C GLY A 274 -19.82 -2.06 -21.75
N GLN A 275 -19.63 -3.30 -22.21
CA GLN A 275 -20.72 -4.11 -22.79
C GLN A 275 -21.70 -4.61 -21.71
N VAL A 276 -21.17 -4.84 -20.50
CA VAL A 276 -21.91 -5.25 -19.31
C VAL A 276 -21.64 -4.27 -18.16
N ASP A 277 -22.51 -4.26 -17.14
CA ASP A 277 -22.31 -3.38 -15.97
C ASP A 277 -21.51 -4.08 -14.86
N VAL A 278 -21.76 -5.38 -14.64
CA VAL A 278 -21.13 -6.20 -13.58
C VAL A 278 -20.70 -7.55 -14.14
N VAL A 279 -19.59 -8.09 -13.66
CA VAL A 279 -19.16 -9.48 -13.92
C VAL A 279 -19.20 -10.26 -12.62
N ILE A 280 -19.89 -11.40 -12.60
CA ILE A 280 -19.95 -12.35 -11.47
C ILE A 280 -19.77 -13.74 -12.08
N ALA A 281 -18.53 -14.21 -12.13
CA ALA A 281 -18.15 -15.33 -13.00
C ALA A 281 -16.88 -16.04 -12.49
N THR A 282 -16.94 -16.60 -11.28
CA THR A 282 -15.85 -17.31 -10.56
C THR A 282 -14.51 -16.58 -10.65
N LEU A 283 -14.56 -15.27 -10.39
CA LEU A 283 -13.47 -14.36 -10.69
C LEU A 283 -12.65 -14.09 -9.43
N THR A 284 -11.48 -14.75 -9.32
CA THR A 284 -10.54 -14.46 -8.23
C THR A 284 -10.02 -13.03 -8.32
N MET A 285 -10.06 -12.33 -7.19
CA MET A 285 -9.38 -11.08 -6.97
C MET A 285 -7.86 -11.30 -6.96
N THR A 286 -7.15 -10.66 -7.89
CA THR A 286 -5.68 -10.61 -7.89
C THR A 286 -5.23 -9.16 -8.04
N GLU A 287 -3.99 -8.86 -7.65
CA GLU A 287 -3.42 -7.52 -7.84
C GLU A 287 -3.40 -7.10 -9.32
N ASP A 288 -3.03 -8.00 -10.23
CA ASP A 288 -3.02 -7.75 -11.67
C ASP A 288 -4.41 -7.43 -12.25
N ARG A 289 -5.44 -8.10 -11.74
CA ARG A 289 -6.83 -7.86 -12.17
C ARG A 289 -7.39 -6.56 -11.58
N ASP A 290 -7.01 -6.19 -10.37
CA ASP A 290 -7.43 -4.95 -9.68
C ASP A 290 -6.86 -3.67 -10.36
N GLN A 291 -5.81 -3.82 -11.16
CA GLN A 291 -5.36 -2.76 -12.07
C GLN A 291 -6.33 -2.52 -13.23
N GLN A 292 -7.12 -3.52 -13.61
CA GLN A 292 -7.94 -3.53 -14.81
C GLN A 292 -9.40 -3.18 -14.54
N VAL A 293 -9.95 -3.70 -13.44
CA VAL A 293 -11.34 -3.55 -13.01
C VAL A 293 -11.38 -3.17 -11.53
N ALA A 294 -12.56 -2.91 -10.99
CA ALA A 294 -12.75 -2.73 -9.57
C ALA A 294 -13.60 -3.85 -8.99
N PHE A 295 -13.09 -4.50 -7.94
CA PHE A 295 -13.74 -5.65 -7.31
C PHE A 295 -14.63 -5.28 -6.13
N SER A 296 -15.72 -6.02 -5.96
CA SER A 296 -16.57 -6.00 -4.77
C SER A 296 -15.84 -6.60 -3.57
N GLU A 297 -16.51 -6.62 -2.42
CA GLU A 297 -16.15 -7.57 -1.36
C GLU A 297 -16.20 -9.03 -1.87
N THR A 298 -15.42 -9.88 -1.21
CA THR A 298 -15.43 -11.32 -1.46
C THR A 298 -16.82 -11.89 -1.15
N TYR A 299 -17.39 -12.61 -2.11
CA TYR A 299 -18.65 -13.35 -1.92
C TYR A 299 -18.42 -14.86 -1.74
N TYR A 300 -17.27 -15.38 -2.15
CA TYR A 300 -16.92 -16.79 -1.99
C TYR A 300 -15.40 -16.93 -1.86
N GLN A 301 -14.92 -17.81 -0.97
CA GLN A 301 -13.51 -18.15 -0.85
C GLN A 301 -13.35 -19.60 -1.32
N ALA A 302 -12.67 -19.78 -2.44
CA ALA A 302 -12.30 -21.08 -3.01
C ALA A 302 -10.85 -21.41 -2.61
N GLY A 303 -10.38 -22.61 -2.97
CA GLY A 303 -8.97 -22.96 -2.89
C GLY A 303 -8.54 -23.81 -4.08
N GLN A 304 -7.27 -23.75 -4.46
CA GLN A 304 -6.76 -24.58 -5.57
C GLN A 304 -6.38 -25.97 -5.10
N PHE A 305 -6.68 -26.98 -5.91
CA PHE A 305 -6.28 -28.37 -5.67
C PHE A 305 -5.68 -28.95 -6.95
N LEU A 306 -4.97 -30.06 -6.79
CA LEU A 306 -4.58 -30.91 -7.90
C LEU A 306 -5.65 -31.98 -8.09
N LEU A 307 -6.20 -32.09 -9.30
CA LEU A 307 -6.96 -33.27 -9.71
C LEU A 307 -5.99 -34.29 -10.29
N VAL A 308 -5.99 -35.49 -9.71
CA VAL A 308 -5.20 -36.62 -10.19
C VAL A 308 -6.11 -37.83 -10.39
N LYS A 309 -5.68 -38.78 -11.23
CA LYS A 309 -6.33 -40.10 -11.26
C LYS A 309 -6.26 -40.74 -9.88
N SER A 310 -7.32 -41.42 -9.44
CA SER A 310 -7.36 -42.11 -8.14
C SER A 310 -6.21 -43.10 -7.96
N ALA A 311 -5.82 -43.79 -9.04
CA ALA A 311 -4.71 -44.73 -9.08
C ALA A 311 -3.31 -44.07 -9.08
N SER A 312 -3.23 -42.74 -9.15
CA SER A 312 -1.98 -42.01 -9.13
C SER A 312 -1.27 -42.13 -7.77
N THR A 313 0.06 -42.17 -7.79
CA THR A 313 0.92 -42.15 -6.59
C THR A 313 1.19 -40.74 -6.07
N ILE A 314 0.60 -39.69 -6.67
CA ILE A 314 0.83 -38.29 -6.29
C ILE A 314 0.04 -37.96 -5.03
N GLU A 315 0.73 -37.61 -3.94
CA GLU A 315 0.11 -37.26 -2.65
C GLU A 315 0.42 -35.83 -2.22
N ARG A 316 1.47 -35.21 -2.78
CA ARG A 316 1.91 -33.86 -2.46
C ARG A 316 2.55 -33.16 -3.67
N LEU A 317 2.83 -31.86 -3.54
CA LEU A 317 3.36 -31.04 -4.63
C LEU A 317 4.72 -31.52 -5.13
N GLU A 318 5.58 -31.99 -4.23
CA GLU A 318 6.93 -32.46 -4.52
C GLU A 318 6.94 -33.69 -5.44
N ASP A 319 5.84 -34.46 -5.47
CA ASP A 319 5.73 -35.63 -6.34
C ASP A 319 5.54 -35.25 -7.82
N LEU A 320 5.33 -33.95 -8.11
CA LEU A 320 5.14 -33.40 -9.46
C LEU A 320 6.39 -32.77 -10.06
N ASP A 321 7.53 -32.86 -9.39
CA ASP A 321 8.81 -32.39 -9.92
C ASP A 321 9.09 -33.01 -11.29
N ARG A 322 9.26 -32.13 -12.30
CA ARG A 322 9.51 -32.47 -13.71
C ARG A 322 8.42 -33.30 -14.37
N LYS A 323 7.23 -33.40 -13.77
CA LYS A 323 6.07 -34.08 -14.35
C LYS A 323 5.15 -33.08 -15.06
N PRO A 324 4.47 -33.49 -16.15
CA PRO A 324 3.51 -32.65 -16.85
C PRO A 324 2.28 -32.33 -15.99
N VAL A 325 2.02 -31.03 -15.76
CA VAL A 325 0.86 -30.53 -15.01
C VAL A 325 0.09 -29.55 -15.89
N ALA A 326 -1.21 -29.78 -16.07
CA ALA A 326 -2.03 -28.85 -16.84
C ALA A 326 -2.57 -27.70 -15.97
N VAL A 327 -2.58 -26.52 -16.57
CA VAL A 327 -3.24 -25.32 -16.06
C VAL A 327 -4.06 -24.68 -17.17
N ILE A 328 -5.19 -24.08 -16.82
CA ILE A 328 -6.06 -23.43 -17.80
C ILE A 328 -5.56 -22.01 -18.05
N LYS A 329 -5.50 -21.60 -19.32
CA LYS A 329 -5.10 -20.26 -19.74
C LYS A 329 -5.96 -19.16 -19.10
N SER A 330 -5.31 -18.07 -18.69
CA SER A 330 -5.89 -16.90 -18.02
C SER A 330 -6.54 -17.19 -16.65
N THR A 331 -6.12 -18.25 -15.97
CA THR A 331 -6.54 -18.57 -14.60
C THR A 331 -5.48 -18.21 -13.57
N THR A 332 -5.85 -18.18 -12.29
CA THR A 332 -4.89 -17.99 -11.20
C THR A 332 -3.95 -19.18 -11.08
N ALA A 333 -4.38 -20.39 -11.44
CA ALA A 333 -3.53 -21.59 -11.46
C ALA A 333 -2.35 -21.45 -12.44
N GLU A 334 -2.56 -20.83 -13.61
CA GLU A 334 -1.48 -20.52 -14.56
C GLU A 334 -0.43 -19.59 -13.95
N SER A 335 -0.86 -18.56 -13.22
CA SER A 335 0.07 -17.66 -12.52
C SER A 335 0.69 -18.34 -11.30
N ALA A 336 0.00 -19.30 -10.68
CA ALA A 336 0.42 -19.89 -9.43
C ALA A 336 1.37 -21.08 -9.58
N ILE A 337 1.26 -21.84 -10.66
CA ILE A 337 1.99 -23.10 -10.84
C ILE A 337 3.52 -22.94 -10.74
N ASN A 338 4.08 -21.82 -11.22
CA ASN A 338 5.53 -21.61 -11.21
C ASN A 338 6.11 -21.38 -9.82
N TRP A 339 5.31 -20.92 -8.85
CA TRP A 339 5.77 -20.77 -7.46
C TRP A 339 5.31 -21.93 -6.58
N LEU A 340 4.16 -22.55 -6.87
CA LEU A 340 3.67 -23.74 -6.17
C LEU A 340 4.50 -24.98 -6.51
N ILE A 341 4.84 -25.17 -7.79
CA ILE A 341 5.58 -26.33 -8.30
C ILE A 341 6.64 -25.86 -9.31
N PRO A 342 7.72 -25.17 -8.88
CA PRO A 342 8.67 -24.51 -9.77
C PRO A 342 9.37 -25.43 -10.78
N ALA A 343 9.45 -26.72 -10.47
CA ALA A 343 10.09 -27.73 -11.31
C ALA A 343 9.13 -28.50 -12.23
N ALA A 344 7.83 -28.20 -12.24
CA ALA A 344 6.84 -28.91 -13.08
C ALA A 344 7.03 -28.64 -14.59
N ASP A 345 6.65 -29.61 -15.43
CA ASP A 345 6.48 -29.39 -16.87
C ASP A 345 5.07 -28.80 -17.11
N VAL A 346 4.97 -27.47 -17.17
CA VAL A 346 3.68 -26.78 -17.22
C VAL A 346 3.05 -26.87 -18.61
N ARG A 347 1.83 -27.42 -18.69
CA ARG A 347 1.03 -27.50 -19.91
C ARG A 347 -0.15 -26.53 -19.84
N VAL A 348 -0.02 -25.37 -20.48
CA VAL A 348 -1.11 -24.40 -20.57
C VAL A 348 -2.10 -24.85 -21.64
N VAL A 349 -3.35 -25.06 -21.26
CA VAL A 349 -4.45 -25.48 -22.15
C VAL A 349 -5.56 -24.43 -22.20
N ASP A 350 -6.33 -24.38 -23.29
CA ASP A 350 -7.32 -23.31 -23.50
C ASP A 350 -8.60 -23.49 -22.68
N ASN A 351 -9.00 -24.73 -22.37
CA ASN A 351 -10.20 -25.06 -21.60
C ASN A 351 -10.02 -26.30 -20.71
N TYR A 352 -10.97 -26.51 -19.80
CA TYR A 352 -10.93 -27.57 -18.80
C TYR A 352 -11.10 -28.98 -19.40
N ASP A 353 -11.95 -29.12 -20.42
CA ASP A 353 -12.23 -30.43 -21.05
C ASP A 353 -10.98 -30.97 -21.78
N ASP A 354 -10.16 -30.09 -22.35
CA ASP A 354 -8.86 -30.45 -22.91
C ASP A 354 -7.90 -30.97 -21.83
N ALA A 355 -7.89 -30.33 -20.65
CA ALA A 355 -7.10 -30.76 -19.50
C ALA A 355 -7.54 -32.16 -19.03
N LEU A 356 -8.85 -32.37 -18.88
CA LEU A 356 -9.39 -33.67 -18.47
C LEU A 356 -9.08 -34.78 -19.46
N ARG A 357 -9.26 -34.53 -20.76
CA ARG A 357 -8.88 -35.49 -21.80
C ARG A 357 -7.38 -35.81 -21.75
N ALA A 358 -6.53 -34.81 -21.57
CA ALA A 358 -5.09 -35.04 -21.43
C ALA A 358 -4.75 -35.87 -20.18
N LEU A 359 -5.48 -35.70 -19.07
CA LEU A 359 -5.31 -36.51 -17.86
C LEU A 359 -5.78 -37.96 -18.08
N ASP A 360 -6.92 -38.13 -18.75
CA ASP A 360 -7.47 -39.45 -19.11
C ASP A 360 -6.53 -40.25 -20.01
N TYR A 361 -5.95 -39.60 -21.02
CA TYR A 361 -4.96 -40.20 -21.92
C TYR A 361 -3.53 -40.24 -21.37
N GLU A 362 -3.33 -39.90 -20.09
CA GLU A 362 -2.02 -39.94 -19.41
C GLU A 362 -0.94 -39.08 -20.07
N GLN A 363 -1.35 -38.02 -20.77
CA GLN A 363 -0.46 -37.01 -21.34
C GLN A 363 0.02 -36.01 -20.28
N ILE A 364 -0.73 -35.90 -19.18
CA ILE A 364 -0.40 -35.12 -17.99
C ILE A 364 -0.63 -35.96 -16.73
N ASN A 365 -0.01 -35.56 -15.62
CA ASN A 365 -0.13 -36.26 -14.34
C ASN A 365 -1.13 -35.61 -13.37
N ALA A 366 -1.38 -34.31 -13.52
CA ALA A 366 -2.30 -33.57 -12.68
C ALA A 366 -2.89 -32.36 -13.41
N ILE A 367 -4.04 -31.88 -12.94
CA ILE A 367 -4.61 -30.59 -13.32
C ILE A 367 -4.66 -29.71 -12.06
N LEU A 368 -4.06 -28.52 -12.11
CA LEU A 368 -4.21 -27.54 -11.04
C LEU A 368 -5.36 -26.59 -11.38
N ALA A 369 -6.40 -26.58 -10.54
CA ALA A 369 -7.55 -25.68 -10.69
C ALA A 369 -8.29 -25.49 -9.35
N ASP A 370 -9.27 -24.60 -9.34
CA ASP A 370 -10.09 -24.30 -8.16
C ASP A 370 -10.96 -25.50 -7.76
N ASP A 371 -11.09 -25.72 -6.45
CA ASP A 371 -11.80 -26.82 -5.78
C ASP A 371 -13.15 -27.13 -6.39
N ILE A 372 -13.99 -26.12 -6.64
CA ILE A 372 -15.34 -26.31 -7.16
C ILE A 372 -15.36 -27.00 -8.51
N MET A 373 -14.46 -26.62 -9.43
CA MET A 373 -14.38 -27.25 -10.75
C MET A 373 -13.95 -28.71 -10.61
N LEU A 374 -13.03 -28.99 -9.69
CA LEU A 374 -12.46 -30.32 -9.52
C LEU A 374 -13.35 -31.27 -8.71
N LEU A 375 -14.03 -30.75 -7.68
CA LEU A 375 -15.00 -31.48 -6.86
C LEU A 375 -16.18 -31.96 -7.71
N GLU A 376 -16.67 -31.13 -8.62
CA GLU A 376 -17.75 -31.53 -9.53
C GLU A 376 -17.29 -32.69 -10.43
N THR A 377 -16.11 -32.58 -11.04
CA THR A 377 -15.53 -33.67 -11.84
C THR A 377 -15.37 -34.96 -11.03
N ALA A 378 -14.82 -34.88 -9.82
CA ALA A 378 -14.65 -36.05 -8.96
C ALA A 378 -16.00 -36.70 -8.58
N LYS A 379 -17.06 -35.90 -8.43
CA LYS A 379 -18.43 -36.40 -8.18
C LYS A 379 -19.06 -37.04 -9.42
N GLN A 380 -18.88 -36.44 -10.59
CA GLN A 380 -19.40 -36.98 -11.85
C GLN A 380 -18.71 -38.28 -12.26
N HIS A 381 -17.46 -38.47 -11.84
CA HIS A 381 -16.62 -39.63 -12.14
C HIS A 381 -16.16 -40.34 -10.86
N PRO A 382 -17.08 -40.94 -10.09
CA PRO A 382 -16.76 -41.51 -8.79
C PRO A 382 -15.71 -42.63 -8.91
N GLY A 383 -14.66 -42.53 -8.11
CA GLY A 383 -13.55 -43.50 -8.09
C GLY A 383 -12.50 -43.32 -9.19
N GLN A 384 -12.74 -42.49 -10.21
CA GLN A 384 -11.76 -42.23 -11.28
C GLN A 384 -10.73 -41.17 -10.89
N TYR A 385 -11.14 -40.15 -10.14
CA TYR A 385 -10.29 -39.03 -9.73
C TYR A 385 -10.33 -38.77 -8.23
N ARG A 386 -9.26 -38.15 -7.73
CA ARG A 386 -9.18 -37.60 -6.37
C ARG A 386 -8.46 -36.25 -6.36
N LEU A 387 -8.72 -35.47 -5.31
CA LEU A 387 -8.07 -34.19 -5.07
C LEU A 387 -6.84 -34.35 -4.18
N VAL A 388 -5.80 -33.58 -4.47
CA VAL A 388 -4.60 -33.46 -3.66
C VAL A 388 -4.41 -31.99 -3.29
N GLY A 389 -4.27 -31.74 -2.00
CA GLY A 389 -4.07 -30.43 -1.40
C GLY A 389 -3.03 -30.49 -0.29
N LYS A 390 -2.76 -29.37 0.38
CA LYS A 390 -1.81 -29.31 1.49
C LYS A 390 -2.52 -29.77 2.76
N ASN A 391 -2.17 -30.96 3.27
CA ASN A 391 -2.84 -31.58 4.43
C ASN A 391 -4.36 -31.77 4.24
N GLY A 392 -4.82 -31.97 3.00
CA GLY A 392 -6.25 -32.07 2.67
C GLY A 392 -6.96 -30.73 2.48
N GLU A 393 -6.26 -29.60 2.65
CA GLU A 393 -6.76 -28.25 2.40
C GLU A 393 -6.25 -27.70 1.06
N GLY A 394 -6.85 -26.60 0.60
CA GLY A 394 -6.44 -25.93 -0.65
C GLY A 394 -4.98 -25.48 -0.63
N LEU A 395 -4.36 -25.49 -1.80
CA LEU A 395 -2.99 -25.03 -2.05
C LEU A 395 -2.86 -23.51 -2.05
N THR A 396 -3.97 -22.81 -2.33
CA THR A 396 -4.09 -21.34 -2.34
C THR A 396 -5.43 -20.92 -1.75
N GLU A 397 -5.55 -19.65 -1.39
CA GLU A 397 -6.83 -19.01 -1.10
C GLU A 397 -7.30 -18.16 -2.29
N GLU A 398 -8.46 -18.51 -2.86
CA GLU A 398 -9.02 -17.88 -4.05
C GLU A 398 -10.25 -17.04 -3.66
N ASN A 399 -10.06 -15.74 -3.46
CA ASN A 399 -11.14 -14.82 -3.10
C ASN A 399 -11.96 -14.40 -4.33
N TYR A 400 -13.14 -14.97 -4.54
CA TYR A 400 -14.05 -14.59 -5.62
C TYR A 400 -14.84 -13.31 -5.29
N ALA A 401 -14.88 -12.38 -6.24
CA ALA A 401 -15.64 -11.14 -6.14
C ALA A 401 -16.27 -10.72 -7.46
N ALA A 402 -17.36 -9.94 -7.36
CA ALA A 402 -17.95 -9.29 -8.52
C ALA A 402 -17.02 -8.17 -9.01
N ALA A 403 -16.96 -7.93 -10.31
CA ALA A 403 -16.16 -6.86 -10.90
C ALA A 403 -17.02 -5.86 -11.65
N VAL A 404 -16.64 -4.58 -11.58
CA VAL A 404 -17.22 -3.51 -12.41
C VAL A 404 -16.12 -2.70 -13.09
N ALA A 405 -16.48 -1.89 -14.08
CA ALA A 405 -15.56 -0.98 -14.75
C ALA A 405 -14.89 -0.01 -13.75
N LYS A 406 -13.59 0.29 -13.94
CA LYS A 406 -12.81 1.17 -13.03
C LYS A 406 -13.32 2.62 -13.14
N GLY A 407 -13.37 3.36 -12.01
CA GLY A 407 -13.95 4.71 -11.94
C GLY A 407 -15.46 4.84 -11.64
N ASP A 408 -16.31 3.86 -11.95
CA ASP A 408 -17.72 3.78 -11.48
C ASP A 408 -17.89 3.46 -9.97
N ARG A 409 -17.71 4.47 -9.13
CA ARG A 409 -17.79 4.35 -7.66
C ARG A 409 -19.19 4.00 -7.15
N GLU A 410 -20.23 4.48 -7.83
CA GLU A 410 -21.62 4.36 -7.38
C GLU A 410 -22.13 2.95 -7.55
N LEU A 411 -21.94 2.36 -8.74
CA LEU A 411 -22.35 0.98 -8.99
C LEU A 411 -21.63 0.02 -8.06
N LEU A 412 -20.31 0.17 -7.87
CA LEU A 412 -19.60 -0.74 -6.98
C LEU A 412 -20.04 -0.62 -5.54
N ASN A 413 -20.30 0.59 -5.04
CA ASN A 413 -20.86 0.76 -3.70
C ASN A 413 -22.22 0.03 -3.58
N ALA A 414 -23.08 0.12 -4.60
CA ALA A 414 -24.34 -0.63 -4.62
C ALA A 414 -24.10 -2.15 -4.64
N VAL A 415 -23.13 -2.62 -5.43
CA VAL A 415 -22.72 -4.04 -5.47
C VAL A 415 -22.19 -4.51 -4.11
N ASP A 416 -21.35 -3.73 -3.42
CA ASP A 416 -20.84 -4.10 -2.08
C ASP A 416 -21.93 -4.17 -1.02
N ILE A 417 -22.89 -3.24 -1.07
CA ILE A 417 -24.04 -3.27 -0.17
C ILE A 417 -24.84 -4.55 -0.44
N ALA A 418 -25.09 -4.88 -1.71
CA ALA A 418 -25.79 -6.11 -2.08
C ALA A 418 -25.03 -7.37 -1.64
N VAL A 419 -23.71 -7.46 -1.88
CA VAL A 419 -22.88 -8.60 -1.45
C VAL A 419 -22.91 -8.77 0.07
N ARG A 420 -22.79 -7.69 0.83
CA ARG A 420 -22.87 -7.75 2.30
C ARG A 420 -24.24 -8.18 2.78
N ASN A 421 -25.30 -7.53 2.31
CA ASN A 421 -26.67 -7.89 2.68
C ASN A 421 -26.97 -9.35 2.31
N PHE A 422 -26.47 -9.83 1.16
CA PHE A 422 -26.60 -11.21 0.74
C PHE A 422 -25.94 -12.17 1.74
N LYS A 423 -24.74 -11.85 2.24
CA LYS A 423 -24.06 -12.63 3.29
C LYS A 423 -24.76 -12.54 4.64
N GLU A 424 -25.06 -11.33 5.11
CA GLU A 424 -25.54 -11.05 6.48
C GLU A 424 -27.01 -11.45 6.71
N SER A 425 -27.85 -11.40 5.67
CA SER A 425 -29.26 -11.82 5.79
C SER A 425 -29.47 -13.33 5.85
N GLY A 426 -28.41 -14.12 5.69
CA GLY A 426 -28.49 -15.58 5.51
C GLY A 426 -28.92 -16.02 4.10
N ALA A 427 -29.22 -15.09 3.19
CA ALA A 427 -29.59 -15.41 1.81
C ALA A 427 -28.46 -16.13 1.06
N TRP A 428 -27.21 -15.77 1.33
CA TRP A 428 -26.03 -16.46 0.79
C TRP A 428 -25.99 -17.92 1.24
N ALA A 429 -26.17 -18.17 2.54
CA ALA A 429 -26.14 -19.53 3.11
C ALA A 429 -27.27 -20.40 2.54
N ALA A 430 -28.46 -19.82 2.40
CA ALA A 430 -29.61 -20.48 1.78
C ALA A 430 -29.39 -20.77 0.28
N SER A 431 -28.77 -19.85 -0.46
CA SER A 431 -28.41 -20.04 -1.86
C SER A 431 -27.35 -21.13 -2.00
N TYR A 432 -26.31 -21.12 -1.16
CA TYR A 432 -25.28 -22.16 -1.13
C TYR A 432 -25.88 -23.55 -0.87
N ALA A 433 -26.70 -23.70 0.19
CA ALA A 433 -27.33 -24.98 0.51
C ALA A 433 -28.21 -25.53 -0.63
N ARG A 434 -28.86 -24.65 -1.40
CA ARG A 434 -29.70 -25.03 -2.54
C ARG A 434 -28.88 -25.55 -3.72
N HIS A 435 -27.76 -24.87 -4.00
CA HIS A 435 -26.97 -25.11 -5.20
C HIS A 435 -25.80 -26.08 -4.99
N PHE A 436 -25.47 -26.40 -3.74
CA PHE A 436 -24.47 -27.39 -3.34
C PHE A 436 -25.05 -28.44 -2.38
N PRO A 437 -26.04 -29.24 -2.81
CA PRO A 437 -26.70 -30.22 -1.94
C PRO A 437 -25.70 -31.25 -1.41
N GLY A 438 -25.82 -31.57 -0.12
CA GLY A 438 -24.98 -32.55 0.57
C GLY A 438 -23.61 -32.03 1.03
N GLN A 439 -23.31 -30.74 0.84
CA GLN A 439 -22.11 -30.10 1.38
C GLN A 439 -22.42 -29.29 2.64
N SER A 440 -21.47 -29.21 3.57
CA SER A 440 -21.57 -28.29 4.71
C SER A 440 -21.51 -26.85 4.22
N VAL A 441 -22.43 -26.01 4.68
CA VAL A 441 -22.43 -24.58 4.33
C VAL A 441 -21.22 -23.91 5.02
N PRO A 442 -20.28 -23.31 4.26
CA PRO A 442 -19.15 -22.62 4.85
C PRO A 442 -19.59 -21.31 5.53
N GLU A 443 -18.75 -20.77 6.42
CA GLU A 443 -18.93 -19.41 6.91
C GLU A 443 -18.79 -18.41 5.76
N PRO A 444 -19.69 -17.41 5.62
CA PRO A 444 -19.54 -16.39 4.59
C PRO A 444 -18.24 -15.58 4.77
N PRO A 445 -17.49 -15.30 3.69
CA PRO A 445 -16.21 -14.60 3.79
C PRO A 445 -16.38 -13.17 4.31
N ARG A 446 -15.59 -12.80 5.33
CA ARG A 446 -15.58 -11.47 5.96
C ARG A 446 -14.38 -10.61 5.54
N VAL A 447 -13.78 -10.90 4.38
CA VAL A 447 -12.65 -10.16 3.82
C VAL A 447 -13.15 -8.99 2.98
N GLY A 448 -12.69 -7.79 3.30
CA GLY A 448 -12.97 -6.59 2.55
C GLY A 448 -11.69 -5.82 2.24
N ARG A 449 -11.17 -5.94 1.01
CA ARG A 449 -10.02 -5.12 0.55
C ARG A 449 -10.25 -3.61 0.65
N ARG A 450 -11.49 -3.16 0.89
CA ARG A 450 -11.88 -1.76 1.06
C ARG A 450 -12.30 -1.38 2.47
N SER A 451 -12.24 -2.31 3.41
CA SER A 451 -12.47 -2.02 4.83
C SER A 451 -11.53 -0.91 5.29
N THR A 452 -12.08 0.00 6.08
CA THR A 452 -11.35 1.09 6.73
C THR A 452 -11.34 0.88 8.24
N LEU A 453 -10.43 1.54 8.96
CA LEU A 453 -10.46 1.51 10.42
C LEU A 453 -11.71 2.16 10.98
N ALA A 454 -12.31 3.10 10.26
CA ALA A 454 -13.64 3.63 10.59
C ALA A 454 -14.74 2.56 10.59
N ASP A 455 -14.62 1.50 9.77
CA ASP A 455 -15.51 0.34 9.80
C ASP A 455 -15.27 -0.56 11.03
N ILE A 456 -14.09 -0.45 11.66
CA ILE A 456 -13.60 -1.39 12.70
C ILE A 456 -13.72 -0.79 14.11
N THR A 457 -13.45 0.51 14.28
CA THR A 457 -13.41 1.19 15.59
C THR A 457 -14.78 1.62 16.11
N LYS A 458 -15.82 1.63 15.27
CA LYS A 458 -17.21 1.77 15.71
C LYS A 458 -17.67 0.49 16.42
N GLN A 459 -17.25 0.29 17.66
CA GLN A 459 -17.73 -0.81 18.50
C GLN A 459 -19.18 -0.56 18.95
N GLY A 460 -20.07 -1.42 18.47
CA GLY A 460 -21.47 -1.55 18.85
C GLY A 460 -22.16 -2.45 17.82
N GLY A 461 -22.53 -3.67 18.23
CA GLY A 461 -22.93 -4.77 17.35
C GLY A 461 -24.06 -4.50 16.36
N GLU A 462 -24.23 -5.43 15.43
CA GLU A 462 -25.50 -5.79 14.77
C GLU A 462 -26.30 -4.72 14.01
N GLN A 463 -25.84 -3.47 13.91
CA GLN A 463 -26.45 -2.50 13.01
C GLN A 463 -25.38 -1.73 12.26
N SER A 464 -24.91 -2.32 11.16
CA SER A 464 -24.48 -1.53 10.00
C SER A 464 -25.65 -0.60 9.69
N LEU A 465 -25.58 0.64 10.18
CA LEU A 465 -26.48 1.71 9.82
C LEU A 465 -26.49 1.76 8.29
N ILE A 466 -27.59 1.26 7.73
CA ILE A 466 -28.03 1.51 6.38
C ILE A 466 -27.95 3.02 6.23
N SER A 467 -26.88 3.49 5.60
CA SER A 467 -26.78 4.89 5.24
C SER A 467 -27.81 5.11 4.15
N ASN A 468 -29.02 5.53 4.56
CA ASN A 468 -30.08 6.03 3.69
C ASN A 468 -29.68 7.36 3.01
N LYS A 469 -28.40 7.75 3.03
CA LYS A 469 -27.92 8.90 2.25
C LYS A 469 -28.07 8.54 0.76
N PRO A 470 -28.83 9.33 -0.02
CA PRO A 470 -28.91 9.12 -1.46
C PRO A 470 -27.52 9.20 -2.08
N LEU A 471 -27.11 8.16 -2.81
CA LEU A 471 -25.87 8.20 -3.59
C LEU A 471 -25.97 9.33 -4.64
N PRO A 472 -24.87 10.05 -4.94
CA PRO A 472 -24.79 10.92 -6.12
C PRO A 472 -25.05 10.12 -7.42
N LYS A 473 -25.28 10.81 -8.56
CA LYS A 473 -26.16 10.35 -9.65
C LYS A 473 -25.61 10.25 -11.11
N PRO A 474 -24.32 10.15 -11.49
CA PRO A 474 -24.00 10.10 -12.92
C PRO A 474 -24.19 8.72 -13.58
N LEU A 475 -23.60 7.62 -13.08
CA LEU A 475 -23.57 6.34 -13.81
C LEU A 475 -24.71 5.40 -13.42
N LEU A 476 -25.00 5.30 -12.12
CA LEU A 476 -26.16 4.55 -11.63
C LEU A 476 -27.45 5.08 -12.28
N ARG A 477 -27.51 6.38 -12.57
CA ARG A 477 -28.64 7.00 -13.28
C ARG A 477 -28.79 6.47 -14.71
N GLY A 478 -27.70 6.15 -15.42
CA GLY A 478 -27.78 5.52 -16.73
C GLY A 478 -28.40 4.12 -16.66
N ILE A 479 -27.96 3.31 -15.70
CA ILE A 479 -28.48 1.96 -15.44
C ILE A 479 -29.93 2.00 -14.97
N GLN A 480 -30.25 2.92 -14.05
CA GLN A 480 -31.60 3.18 -13.54
C GLN A 480 -32.55 3.64 -14.66
N ASN A 481 -32.10 4.54 -15.54
CA ASN A 481 -32.88 4.99 -16.70
C ASN A 481 -33.10 3.86 -17.71
N ARG A 482 -32.10 2.97 -17.91
CA ARG A 482 -32.24 1.78 -18.77
C ARG A 482 -33.23 0.77 -18.18
N GLY A 483 -33.40 0.76 -16.86
CA GLY A 483 -34.40 -0.03 -16.14
C GLY A 483 -34.00 -1.49 -15.85
N TYR A 484 -32.78 -1.91 -16.19
CA TYR A 484 -32.25 -3.25 -15.89
C TYR A 484 -30.71 -3.25 -15.81
N LEU A 485 -30.16 -4.19 -15.04
CA LEU A 485 -28.74 -4.51 -14.94
C LEU A 485 -28.33 -5.53 -16.01
N ILE A 486 -27.15 -5.41 -16.60
CA ILE A 486 -26.53 -6.40 -17.48
C ILE A 486 -25.36 -7.03 -16.73
N VAL A 487 -25.45 -8.33 -16.45
CA VAL A 487 -24.46 -9.08 -15.67
C VAL A 487 -23.83 -10.17 -16.53
N ALA A 488 -22.51 -10.13 -16.67
CA ALA A 488 -21.75 -11.22 -17.26
C ALA A 488 -21.56 -12.36 -16.25
N VAL A 489 -21.92 -13.58 -16.65
CA VAL A 489 -21.89 -14.78 -15.81
C VAL A 489 -21.31 -15.98 -16.56
N LYS A 490 -20.85 -16.98 -15.82
CA LYS A 490 -20.60 -18.31 -16.39
C LYS A 490 -21.92 -18.99 -16.73
N ASP A 491 -21.88 -19.87 -17.73
CA ASP A 491 -23.01 -20.73 -18.12
C ASP A 491 -22.72 -22.22 -17.98
N ASN A 492 -21.50 -22.58 -17.55
CA ASN A 492 -20.99 -23.94 -17.54
C ASN A 492 -20.41 -24.38 -16.18
N VAL A 493 -20.70 -23.67 -15.09
CA VAL A 493 -20.20 -24.01 -13.74
C VAL A 493 -21.39 -24.33 -12.82
N PRO A 494 -21.80 -25.61 -12.70
CA PRO A 494 -22.83 -26.03 -11.77
C PRO A 494 -22.60 -25.49 -10.35
N GLY A 495 -23.68 -25.07 -9.70
CA GLY A 495 -23.62 -24.46 -8.37
C GLY A 495 -23.37 -22.95 -8.35
N PHE A 496 -22.64 -22.40 -9.33
CA PHE A 496 -22.30 -20.96 -9.42
C PHE A 496 -23.06 -20.24 -10.54
N GLY A 497 -22.56 -20.35 -11.77
CA GLY A 497 -23.14 -19.78 -12.97
C GLY A 497 -23.33 -20.90 -13.98
N TYR A 498 -24.56 -21.38 -14.08
CA TYR A 498 -24.92 -22.51 -14.93
C TYR A 498 -26.18 -22.20 -15.72
N ARG A 499 -26.16 -22.52 -17.01
CA ARG A 499 -27.32 -22.45 -17.88
C ARG A 499 -27.83 -23.85 -18.15
N ASP A 500 -29.04 -24.13 -17.69
CA ASP A 500 -29.66 -25.43 -17.93
C ASP A 500 -29.81 -25.65 -19.45
N PRO A 501 -29.24 -26.73 -20.02
CA PRO A 501 -29.27 -26.96 -21.46
C PRO A 501 -30.68 -27.32 -21.98
N LYS A 502 -31.60 -27.74 -21.10
CA LYS A 502 -32.99 -28.09 -21.43
C LYS A 502 -33.90 -26.87 -21.38
N THR A 503 -33.81 -26.04 -20.33
CA THR A 503 -34.70 -24.88 -20.16
C THR A 503 -34.10 -23.57 -20.68
N GLY A 504 -32.77 -23.50 -20.80
CA GLY A 504 -32.03 -22.30 -21.13
C GLY A 504 -31.94 -21.28 -19.99
N GLU A 505 -32.46 -21.60 -18.81
CA GLU A 505 -32.48 -20.71 -17.64
C GLU A 505 -31.14 -20.72 -16.89
N PHE A 506 -30.77 -19.55 -16.36
CA PHE A 506 -29.59 -19.40 -15.51
C PHE A 506 -29.92 -19.72 -14.04
N SER A 507 -29.04 -20.50 -13.41
CA SER A 507 -29.13 -20.90 -12.00
C SER A 507 -27.76 -20.93 -11.32
N GLY A 508 -27.77 -20.86 -9.98
CA GLY A 508 -26.60 -20.96 -9.12
C GLY A 508 -26.39 -19.73 -8.22
N LEU A 509 -25.38 -19.81 -7.34
CA LEU A 509 -25.06 -18.80 -6.32
C LEU A 509 -24.79 -17.41 -6.93
N GLU A 510 -24.11 -17.35 -8.08
CA GLU A 510 -23.75 -16.09 -8.75
C GLU A 510 -24.97 -15.43 -9.40
N ILE A 511 -25.92 -16.24 -9.86
CA ILE A 511 -27.19 -15.78 -10.41
C ILE A 511 -28.07 -15.18 -9.32
N ASP A 512 -28.11 -15.83 -8.14
CA ASP A 512 -28.83 -15.30 -6.97
C ASP A 512 -28.19 -14.00 -6.45
N LEU A 513 -26.86 -13.90 -6.46
CA LEU A 513 -26.15 -12.66 -6.13
C LEU A 513 -26.44 -11.54 -7.14
N ALA A 514 -26.47 -11.84 -8.44
CA ALA A 514 -26.83 -10.86 -9.47
C ALA A 514 -28.25 -10.30 -9.27
N ARG A 515 -29.20 -11.17 -8.90
CA ARG A 515 -30.57 -10.78 -8.53
C ARG A 515 -30.60 -9.93 -7.26
N ALA A 516 -29.78 -10.24 -6.26
CA ALA A 516 -29.64 -9.41 -5.05
C ALA A 516 -29.10 -8.00 -5.37
N ILE A 517 -28.17 -7.88 -6.33
CA ILE A 517 -27.68 -6.58 -6.80
C ILE A 517 -28.80 -5.82 -7.54
N ALA A 518 -29.58 -6.50 -8.39
CA ALA A 518 -30.73 -5.87 -9.06
C ALA A 518 -31.79 -5.41 -8.04
N GLN A 519 -32.08 -6.20 -7.01
CA GLN A 519 -32.94 -5.82 -5.89
C GLN A 519 -32.41 -4.55 -5.20
N GLN A 520 -31.11 -4.47 -4.94
CA GLN A 520 -30.50 -3.31 -4.29
C GLN A 520 -30.59 -2.03 -5.14
N ILE A 521 -30.49 -2.15 -6.48
CA ILE A 521 -30.48 -0.99 -7.39
C ILE A 521 -31.90 -0.53 -7.76
N PHE A 522 -32.82 -1.47 -7.97
CA PHE A 522 -34.13 -1.20 -8.55
C PHE A 522 -35.31 -1.53 -7.64
N GLY A 523 -35.09 -2.20 -6.50
CA GLY A 523 -36.14 -2.75 -5.66
C GLY A 523 -36.83 -3.99 -6.26
N ASP A 524 -36.28 -4.58 -7.32
CA ASP A 524 -36.86 -5.71 -8.06
C ASP A 524 -35.73 -6.66 -8.53
N PRO A 525 -35.74 -7.95 -8.14
CA PRO A 525 -34.66 -8.88 -8.46
C PRO A 525 -34.70 -9.34 -9.92
N ASN A 526 -35.80 -9.12 -10.64
CA ASN A 526 -35.98 -9.55 -12.03
C ASN A 526 -35.43 -8.54 -13.04
N LYS A 527 -35.01 -7.36 -12.60
CA LYS A 527 -34.41 -6.32 -13.44
C LYS A 527 -32.93 -6.60 -13.74
N VAL A 528 -32.65 -7.81 -14.21
CA VAL A 528 -31.32 -8.28 -14.58
C VAL A 528 -31.36 -9.05 -15.90
N LYS A 529 -30.37 -8.84 -16.77
CA LYS A 529 -30.11 -9.61 -17.99
C LYS A 529 -28.74 -10.26 -17.89
N PHE A 530 -28.69 -11.55 -18.20
CA PHE A 530 -27.47 -12.33 -18.15
C PHE A 530 -26.80 -12.40 -19.51
N GLN A 531 -25.47 -12.23 -19.53
CA GLN A 531 -24.62 -12.45 -20.69
C GLN A 531 -23.61 -13.54 -20.35
N ALA A 532 -23.65 -14.67 -21.07
CA ALA A 532 -22.66 -15.73 -20.90
C ALA A 532 -21.28 -15.25 -21.37
N VAL A 533 -20.22 -15.61 -20.63
CA VAL A 533 -18.83 -15.24 -20.98
C VAL A 533 -17.84 -16.39 -20.73
N ALA A 534 -16.87 -16.53 -21.64
CA ALA A 534 -15.74 -17.45 -21.44
C ALA A 534 -14.73 -16.90 -20.41
N THR A 535 -13.86 -17.76 -19.87
CA THR A 535 -12.87 -17.41 -18.82
C THR A 535 -12.01 -16.21 -19.22
N GLN A 536 -11.60 -16.15 -20.49
CA GLN A 536 -10.71 -15.13 -21.06
C GLN A 536 -11.44 -13.80 -21.35
N GLU A 537 -12.77 -13.82 -21.46
CA GLU A 537 -13.60 -12.66 -21.84
C GLU A 537 -14.13 -11.88 -20.63
N ARG A 538 -14.07 -12.46 -19.42
CA ARG A 538 -14.62 -11.90 -18.17
C ARG A 538 -14.23 -10.45 -17.90
N LEU A 539 -12.96 -10.08 -18.09
CA LEU A 539 -12.50 -8.69 -17.88
C LEU A 539 -12.67 -7.80 -19.12
N PRO A 540 -12.36 -8.28 -20.35
CA PRO A 540 -12.59 -7.49 -21.57
C PRO A 540 -14.00 -6.91 -21.72
N VAL A 541 -15.07 -7.62 -21.33
CA VAL A 541 -16.45 -7.14 -21.48
C VAL A 541 -16.80 -5.90 -20.63
N LEU A 542 -16.05 -5.64 -19.57
CA LEU A 542 -16.19 -4.43 -18.74
C LEU A 542 -15.46 -3.21 -19.32
N ARG A 543 -14.61 -3.38 -20.35
CA ARG A 543 -13.73 -2.31 -20.84
C ARG A 543 -14.44 -1.33 -21.78
N SER A 544 -14.09 -0.05 -21.65
CA SER A 544 -14.52 1.05 -22.52
C SER A 544 -13.38 1.53 -23.43
N LEU A 545 -13.69 1.99 -24.64
CA LEU A 545 -12.73 2.58 -25.60
C LEU A 545 -12.15 3.93 -25.10
N VAL A 546 -12.80 4.61 -24.16
CA VAL A 546 -12.39 5.92 -23.63
C VAL A 546 -11.14 5.83 -22.73
N ARG A 547 -10.81 4.62 -22.23
CA ARG A 547 -9.68 4.37 -21.31
C ARG A 547 -8.31 4.77 -21.89
N VAL A 548 -8.18 4.89 -23.21
CA VAL A 548 -6.93 5.32 -23.87
C VAL A 548 -6.45 6.70 -23.39
N PHE A 549 -7.35 7.57 -22.91
CA PHE A 549 -7.03 8.90 -22.39
C PHE A 549 -6.76 8.95 -20.88
N ASP A 550 -6.98 7.86 -20.15
CA ASP A 550 -6.87 7.85 -18.68
C ASP A 550 -5.51 8.26 -18.14
N PRO A 551 -4.37 7.83 -18.71
CA PRO A 551 -3.07 8.28 -18.23
C PRO A 551 -2.98 9.82 -18.19
N ILE A 552 -3.50 10.50 -19.22
CA ILE A 552 -3.49 11.97 -19.32
C ILE A 552 -4.35 12.60 -18.21
N PHE A 553 -5.54 12.06 -17.96
CA PHE A 553 -6.41 12.58 -16.90
C PHE A 553 -5.84 12.32 -15.51
N LYS A 554 -5.23 11.16 -15.25
CA LYS A 554 -4.55 10.87 -13.98
C LYS A 554 -3.43 11.88 -13.70
N ILE A 555 -2.64 12.20 -14.72
CA ILE A 555 -1.57 13.22 -14.65
C ILE A 555 -2.15 14.57 -14.25
N PHE A 556 -3.16 15.03 -14.98
CA PHE A 556 -3.78 16.32 -14.70
C PHE A 556 -4.39 16.36 -13.30
N SER A 557 -5.08 15.30 -12.89
CA SER A 557 -5.65 15.17 -11.55
C SER A 557 -4.58 15.23 -10.46
N ALA A 558 -3.49 14.47 -10.59
CA ALA A 558 -2.38 14.49 -9.63
C ALA A 558 -1.72 15.87 -9.53
N LEU A 559 -1.30 16.44 -10.67
CA LEU A 559 -0.58 17.72 -10.73
C LEU A 559 -1.47 18.94 -10.42
N SER A 560 -2.77 18.85 -10.61
CA SER A 560 -3.70 19.94 -10.27
C SER A 560 -4.14 19.91 -8.80
N SER A 561 -3.75 18.89 -8.03
CA SER A 561 -4.06 18.76 -6.61
C SER A 561 -3.05 19.46 -5.72
N SER A 562 -3.49 19.99 -4.58
CA SER A 562 -2.60 20.49 -3.52
C SER A 562 -1.85 19.36 -2.80
N LEU A 563 -2.28 18.12 -3.02
CA LEU A 563 -1.83 16.92 -2.31
C LEU A 563 -0.41 16.49 -2.71
N THR A 564 0.03 16.86 -3.91
CA THR A 564 1.39 16.58 -4.42
C THR A 564 2.34 17.76 -4.27
N SER A 565 1.95 18.80 -3.53
CA SER A 565 2.78 19.99 -3.28
C SER A 565 3.72 19.79 -2.10
N ASN A 566 4.72 20.67 -1.97
CA ASN A 566 5.62 20.71 -0.81
C ASN A 566 4.96 21.41 0.40
N TRP A 567 3.70 21.08 0.69
CA TRP A 567 2.85 21.82 1.62
C TRP A 567 3.46 21.94 3.02
N TRP A 568 4.19 20.93 3.50
CA TRP A 568 4.83 20.99 4.82
C TRP A 568 5.81 22.16 4.90
N HIS A 569 6.81 22.19 4.01
CA HIS A 569 7.82 23.25 3.99
C HIS A 569 7.24 24.59 3.55
N LEU A 570 6.26 24.63 2.65
CA LEU A 570 5.54 25.87 2.33
C LEU A 570 4.82 26.43 3.57
N GLY A 571 4.25 25.55 4.41
CA GLY A 571 3.62 25.93 5.67
C GLY A 571 4.64 26.46 6.67
N MET A 572 5.76 25.76 6.85
CA MET A 572 6.86 26.21 7.72
C MET A 572 7.48 27.53 7.25
N ALA A 573 7.47 27.81 5.95
CA ALA A 573 7.91 29.07 5.37
C ALA A 573 6.84 30.18 5.39
N GLY A 574 5.67 29.95 5.99
CA GLY A 574 4.59 30.94 6.09
C GLY A 574 3.87 31.24 4.78
N LYS A 575 3.98 30.34 3.78
CA LYS A 575 3.38 30.50 2.45
C LYS A 575 2.00 29.84 2.30
N LEU A 576 1.56 29.06 3.28
CA LEU A 576 0.22 28.48 3.31
C LEU A 576 -0.80 29.36 4.05
N PRO A 577 -2.10 29.26 3.71
CA PRO A 577 -3.14 29.97 4.44
C PRO A 577 -3.32 29.44 5.87
N THR A 578 -3.77 30.31 6.78
CA THR A 578 -3.84 30.04 8.23
C THR A 578 -4.82 28.94 8.65
N PHE A 579 -5.78 28.62 7.77
CA PHE A 579 -6.69 27.50 8.00
C PHE A 579 -6.02 26.14 7.77
N LEU A 580 -4.92 26.09 7.01
CA LEU A 580 -4.07 24.90 6.84
C LEU A 580 -2.88 24.91 7.80
N CYS A 581 -2.10 25.99 7.81
CA CYS A 581 -0.94 26.16 8.70
C CYS A 581 -1.19 27.34 9.65
N PRO A 582 -1.52 27.11 10.93
CA PRO A 582 -1.69 28.18 11.91
C PRO A 582 -0.44 29.06 12.03
N LYS A 583 -0.60 30.35 12.33
CA LYS A 583 0.53 31.31 12.35
C LYS A 583 1.60 30.92 13.36
N GLU A 584 1.19 30.40 14.50
CA GLU A 584 2.05 29.91 15.57
C GLU A 584 2.95 28.73 15.15
N CYS A 585 2.57 28.01 14.08
CA CYS A 585 3.33 26.87 13.55
C CYS A 585 4.41 27.29 12.54
N VAL A 586 4.35 28.51 12.03
CA VAL A 586 5.33 29.00 11.04
C VAL A 586 6.72 29.08 11.67
N GLY A 587 7.73 28.59 10.95
CA GLY A 587 9.12 28.59 11.42
C GLY A 587 9.44 27.62 12.54
N GLN A 588 8.50 26.74 12.93
CA GLN A 588 8.67 25.81 14.05
C GLN A 588 9.50 24.56 13.73
N GLN A 589 10.51 24.65 12.85
CA GLN A 589 11.45 23.57 12.57
C GLN A 589 12.89 24.02 12.86
N ASP A 590 13.68 23.19 13.54
CA ASP A 590 15.07 23.52 13.89
C ASP A 590 16.03 23.27 12.71
N PHE A 591 15.75 22.24 11.90
CA PHE A 591 16.46 21.90 10.67
C PHE A 591 15.45 21.50 9.57
N VAL A 592 15.92 21.45 8.31
CA VAL A 592 15.13 21.01 7.16
C VAL A 592 15.47 19.55 6.85
N GLY A 593 14.59 18.64 7.25
CA GLY A 593 14.62 17.25 6.81
C GLY A 593 13.73 17.02 5.59
N PHE A 594 14.09 16.08 4.72
CA PHE A 594 13.19 15.51 3.72
C PHE A 594 13.68 14.14 3.25
N ASP A 595 12.74 13.41 2.64
CA ASP A 595 13.03 12.13 1.98
C ASP A 595 12.93 12.29 0.47
N TYR A 596 13.75 11.53 -0.24
CA TYR A 596 13.73 11.50 -1.68
C TYR A 596 13.99 10.07 -2.16
N TYR A 597 13.10 9.53 -2.99
CA TYR A 597 13.20 8.15 -3.47
C TYR A 597 13.19 8.06 -4.99
N TRP A 598 12.28 8.78 -5.65
CA TRP A 598 12.08 8.69 -7.09
C TRP A 598 11.64 10.00 -7.74
N GLY A 599 11.90 10.13 -9.04
CA GLY A 599 11.61 11.32 -9.81
C GLY A 599 11.60 11.11 -11.32
N ILE A 600 10.96 12.04 -12.02
CA ILE A 600 10.85 12.05 -13.48
C ILE A 600 11.47 13.32 -14.05
N SER A 601 12.40 13.16 -14.99
CA SER A 601 13.04 14.30 -15.67
C SER A 601 12.15 14.96 -16.72
N ASN A 602 11.10 14.27 -17.18
CA ASN A 602 10.18 14.74 -18.22
C ASN A 602 8.80 14.08 -18.09
N LEU A 603 7.81 14.64 -18.79
CA LEU A 603 6.42 14.19 -18.77
C LEU A 603 6.10 13.14 -19.84
N ARG A 604 7.07 12.29 -20.22
CA ARG A 604 6.76 11.14 -21.10
C ARG A 604 5.81 10.19 -20.38
N LEU A 605 4.81 9.68 -21.10
CA LEU A 605 3.75 8.83 -20.54
C LEU A 605 4.29 7.63 -19.75
N ASN A 606 5.36 6.99 -20.25
CA ASN A 606 6.00 5.87 -19.56
C ASN A 606 6.62 6.27 -18.22
N ARG A 607 7.29 7.43 -18.13
CA ARG A 607 7.89 7.94 -16.89
C ARG A 607 6.84 8.25 -15.83
N ILE A 608 5.70 8.78 -16.27
CA ILE A 608 4.57 9.04 -15.38
C ILE A 608 3.96 7.72 -14.90
N GLN A 609 3.79 6.74 -15.80
CA GLN A 609 3.31 5.42 -15.40
C GLN A 609 4.20 4.80 -14.33
N GLN A 610 5.52 4.87 -14.49
CA GLN A 610 6.51 4.44 -13.50
C GLN A 610 6.37 5.18 -12.16
N LEU A 611 6.14 6.50 -12.19
CA LEU A 611 5.92 7.29 -10.99
C LEU A 611 4.67 6.84 -10.23
N MET A 612 3.59 6.54 -10.96
CA MET A 612 2.40 5.94 -10.38
C MET A 612 2.73 4.56 -9.82
N ASP A 613 3.42 3.70 -10.58
CA ASP A 613 3.79 2.35 -10.15
C ASP A 613 4.53 2.36 -8.80
N ALA A 614 5.48 3.28 -8.61
CA ALA A 614 6.14 3.49 -7.33
C ALA A 614 5.16 3.85 -6.20
N ALA A 615 4.25 4.79 -6.43
CA ALA A 615 3.21 5.16 -5.47
C ALA A 615 2.22 4.02 -5.14
N PHE A 616 2.20 2.97 -5.97
CA PHE A 616 1.39 1.75 -5.78
C PHE A 616 2.21 0.56 -5.25
N GLY A 617 3.41 0.79 -4.69
CA GLY A 617 4.24 -0.26 -4.10
C GLY A 617 5.01 -1.12 -5.11
N ARG A 618 5.06 -0.74 -6.40
CA ARG A 618 5.86 -1.43 -7.42
C ARG A 618 7.22 -0.74 -7.57
N PHE A 619 8.06 -0.85 -6.54
CA PHE A 619 9.26 -0.03 -6.43
C PHE A 619 10.35 -0.38 -7.46
N GLY A 620 10.38 -1.60 -8.02
CA GLY A 620 11.27 -1.93 -9.15
C GLY A 620 11.00 -1.11 -10.42
N ASN A 621 9.79 -0.55 -10.56
CA ASN A 621 9.42 0.38 -11.63
C ASN A 621 9.67 1.85 -11.26
N ALA A 622 10.13 2.16 -10.04
CA ALA A 622 10.27 3.53 -9.58
C ALA A 622 11.30 4.29 -10.45
N PRO A 623 10.92 5.45 -11.02
CA PRO A 623 11.79 6.16 -11.94
C PRO A 623 12.91 6.86 -11.17
N VAL A 624 14.14 6.69 -11.64
CA VAL A 624 15.32 7.27 -10.98
C VAL A 624 15.71 8.57 -11.68
N TRP A 625 15.82 9.65 -10.90
CA TRP A 625 16.34 10.92 -11.39
C TRP A 625 17.15 11.67 -10.33
N SER A 626 18.38 11.23 -10.11
CA SER A 626 19.30 11.80 -9.11
C SER A 626 19.48 13.32 -9.23
N GLY A 627 19.53 13.86 -10.45
CA GLY A 627 19.77 15.30 -10.70
C GLY A 627 18.77 16.25 -10.01
N VAL A 628 17.52 15.83 -9.77
CA VAL A 628 16.53 16.66 -9.07
C VAL A 628 16.85 16.84 -7.59
N LEU A 629 17.63 15.92 -6.99
CA LEU A 629 18.03 16.03 -5.59
C LEU A 629 18.86 17.31 -5.37
N TYR A 630 19.79 17.61 -6.28
CA TYR A 630 20.57 18.85 -6.26
C TYR A 630 19.65 20.09 -6.36
N ASP A 631 18.67 20.06 -7.27
CA ASP A 631 17.70 21.14 -7.46
C ASP A 631 16.81 21.33 -6.22
N MET A 632 16.38 20.24 -5.58
CA MET A 632 15.62 20.26 -4.32
C MET A 632 16.45 20.85 -3.19
N LEU A 633 17.72 20.46 -3.04
CA LEU A 633 18.60 21.01 -2.01
C LEU A 633 18.75 22.53 -2.16
N LYS A 634 18.97 23.02 -3.39
CA LYS A 634 19.02 24.47 -3.66
C LYS A 634 17.69 25.17 -3.39
N PHE A 635 16.58 24.56 -3.76
CA PHE A 635 15.25 25.12 -3.50
C PHE A 635 15.00 25.29 -1.99
N HIS A 636 15.31 24.27 -1.18
CA HIS A 636 15.10 24.34 0.27
C HIS A 636 16.09 25.30 0.95
N ALA A 637 17.32 25.41 0.46
CA ALA A 637 18.27 26.41 0.93
C ALA A 637 17.79 27.84 0.68
N GLN A 638 17.14 28.09 -0.46
CA GLN A 638 16.52 29.40 -0.73
C GLN A 638 15.29 29.65 0.15
N LEU A 639 14.55 28.59 0.49
CA LEU A 639 13.36 28.69 1.33
C LEU A 639 13.70 28.90 2.81
N PHE A 640 14.84 28.35 3.27
CA PHE A 640 15.31 28.37 4.65
C PHE A 640 16.82 28.65 4.70
N PRO A 641 17.25 29.89 4.44
CA PRO A 641 18.68 30.23 4.27
C PRO A 641 19.54 29.95 5.50
N ASP A 642 18.98 30.05 6.70
CA ASP A 642 19.72 29.90 7.97
C ASP A 642 19.61 28.50 8.58
N LYS A 643 19.08 27.51 7.83
CA LYS A 643 18.80 26.18 8.36
C LYS A 643 19.74 25.14 7.76
N GLU A 644 20.16 24.21 8.61
CA GLU A 644 20.79 22.97 8.17
C GLU A 644 19.79 22.14 7.36
N ILE A 645 20.28 21.49 6.30
CA ILE A 645 19.49 20.59 5.46
C ILE A 645 20.02 19.17 5.61
N MET A 646 19.13 18.20 5.76
CA MET A 646 19.48 16.79 5.85
C MET A 646 18.56 15.95 4.96
N ILE A 647 19.15 15.03 4.21
CA ILE A 647 18.42 13.96 3.55
C ILE A 647 18.20 12.89 4.61
N VAL A 648 16.96 12.75 5.08
CA VAL A 648 16.62 11.90 6.24
C VAL A 648 16.32 10.48 5.80
N GLU A 649 15.88 10.28 4.56
CA GLU A 649 15.86 8.98 3.88
C GLU A 649 16.15 9.14 2.37
N ASN A 650 17.03 8.29 1.86
CA ASN A 650 17.22 8.06 0.43
C ASN A 650 17.65 6.61 0.21
N GLY A 651 17.01 5.94 -0.74
CA GLY A 651 17.24 4.53 -0.99
C GLY A 651 16.44 4.02 -2.18
N CYS A 652 16.72 2.80 -2.60
CA CYS A 652 15.91 2.11 -3.58
C CYS A 652 16.00 0.60 -3.41
N VAL A 653 15.12 -0.12 -4.07
CA VAL A 653 15.22 -1.58 -4.19
C VAL A 653 16.47 -2.03 -4.94
N ASP A 654 16.76 -3.32 -4.98
CA ASP A 654 18.00 -3.86 -5.58
C ASP A 654 18.22 -3.35 -7.02
N ILE A 655 17.13 -3.32 -7.82
CA ILE A 655 17.12 -2.73 -9.17
C ILE A 655 15.91 -1.80 -9.31
N ALA A 656 16.14 -0.50 -9.38
CA ALA A 656 15.13 0.52 -9.64
C ALA A 656 15.10 0.92 -11.13
N ASP A 657 13.98 1.49 -11.61
CA ASP A 657 13.75 1.82 -13.02
C ASP A 657 14.05 0.63 -13.97
N LYS A 658 13.95 -0.61 -13.47
CA LYS A 658 14.36 -1.87 -14.10
C LYS A 658 15.84 -2.01 -14.49
N VAL A 659 16.66 -0.97 -14.33
CA VAL A 659 18.03 -0.93 -14.88
C VAL A 659 19.07 -0.33 -13.92
N VAL A 660 18.65 0.44 -12.93
CA VAL A 660 19.54 1.14 -12.01
C VAL A 660 19.72 0.30 -10.76
N LYS A 661 20.91 -0.28 -10.60
CA LYS A 661 21.25 -1.02 -9.39
C LYS A 661 21.40 -0.07 -8.19
N ARG A 662 21.10 -0.55 -6.98
CA ARG A 662 21.16 0.23 -5.74
C ARG A 662 22.51 0.92 -5.51
N GLU A 663 23.62 0.28 -5.86
CA GLU A 663 24.96 0.85 -5.75
C GLU A 663 25.12 2.12 -6.59
N GLU A 664 24.63 2.08 -7.82
CA GLU A 664 24.70 3.20 -8.75
C GLU A 664 23.73 4.30 -8.34
N TYR A 665 22.54 3.93 -7.86
CA TYR A 665 21.60 4.87 -7.25
C TYR A 665 22.29 5.66 -6.13
N ILE A 666 22.88 5.00 -5.15
CA ILE A 666 23.54 5.64 -4.00
C ILE A 666 24.66 6.59 -4.47
N ARG A 667 25.52 6.14 -5.41
CA ARG A 667 26.60 6.97 -5.97
C ARG A 667 26.05 8.25 -6.60
N GLN A 668 25.07 8.14 -7.49
CA GLN A 668 24.53 9.29 -8.22
C GLN A 668 23.87 10.31 -7.29
N HIS A 669 23.18 9.86 -6.25
CA HIS A 669 22.49 10.76 -5.31
C HIS A 669 23.48 11.45 -4.37
N ILE A 670 24.45 10.74 -3.80
CA ILE A 670 25.49 11.36 -2.96
C ILE A 670 26.35 12.33 -3.76
N GLN A 671 26.62 12.05 -5.04
CA GLN A 671 27.31 12.99 -5.92
C GLN A 671 26.53 14.31 -6.07
N GLN A 672 25.19 14.27 -6.14
CA GLN A 672 24.36 15.49 -6.14
C GLN A 672 24.39 16.23 -4.80
N VAL A 673 24.47 15.51 -3.68
CA VAL A 673 24.67 16.12 -2.35
C VAL A 673 26.01 16.84 -2.26
N GLN A 674 27.10 16.19 -2.71
CA GLN A 674 28.42 16.80 -2.79
C GLN A 674 28.43 18.04 -3.66
N ARG A 675 27.78 17.97 -4.83
CA ARG A 675 27.64 19.12 -5.73
C ARG A 675 26.90 20.28 -5.07
N ALA A 676 25.79 20.02 -4.38
CA ALA A 676 25.03 21.06 -3.69
C ALA A 676 25.88 21.73 -2.59
N ARG A 677 26.64 20.94 -1.83
CA ARG A 677 27.52 21.46 -0.77
C ARG A 677 28.71 22.24 -1.33
N HIS A 678 29.29 21.79 -2.45
CA HIS A 678 30.32 22.53 -3.19
C HIS A 678 29.80 23.92 -3.62
N ASP A 679 28.52 23.99 -4.01
CA ASP A 679 27.83 25.22 -4.37
C ASP A 679 27.32 26.04 -3.16
N GLY A 680 27.75 25.71 -1.94
CA GLY A 680 27.47 26.47 -0.72
C GLY A 680 26.17 26.12 0.00
N VAL A 681 25.45 25.06 -0.41
CA VAL A 681 24.27 24.60 0.32
C VAL A 681 24.67 23.92 1.63
N ASN A 682 24.05 24.32 2.75
CA ASN A 682 24.35 23.77 4.09
C ASN A 682 23.73 22.39 4.32
N VAL A 683 24.16 21.38 3.55
CA VAL A 683 23.71 19.99 3.69
C VAL A 683 24.57 19.26 4.71
N VAL A 684 24.02 18.89 5.87
CA VAL A 684 24.79 18.36 7.00
C VAL A 684 24.78 16.83 7.11
N GLY A 685 23.87 16.15 6.43
CA GLY A 685 23.81 14.70 6.47
C GLY A 685 23.03 14.04 5.34
N TYR A 686 23.27 12.74 5.18
CA TYR A 686 22.61 11.85 4.25
C TYR A 686 22.39 10.50 4.94
N VAL A 687 21.12 10.14 5.12
CA VAL A 687 20.70 8.91 5.79
C VAL A 687 20.12 7.95 4.75
N SER A 688 20.71 6.76 4.64
CA SER A 688 20.30 5.73 3.69
C SER A 688 19.13 4.91 4.24
N TRP A 689 18.08 4.78 3.42
CA TRP A 689 17.00 3.82 3.64
C TRP A 689 17.34 2.51 2.89
N CYS A 690 17.60 1.41 3.57
CA CYS A 690 17.64 1.20 5.02
C CYS A 690 18.77 0.23 5.41
N ILE A 691 19.06 0.10 6.72
CA ILE A 691 20.17 -0.75 7.20
C ILE A 691 19.99 -2.22 6.78
N THR A 692 18.81 -2.79 6.99
CA THR A 692 18.48 -4.19 6.63
C THR A 692 17.29 -4.23 5.67
N SER A 693 16.98 -5.39 5.10
CA SER A 693 15.68 -5.61 4.45
C SER A 693 14.54 -5.23 5.39
N ASN A 694 13.33 -5.07 4.86
CA ASN A 694 12.19 -4.61 5.64
C ASN A 694 10.85 -5.12 5.07
N ARG A 695 9.81 -5.14 5.90
CA ARG A 695 8.45 -5.52 5.51
C ARG A 695 7.66 -4.28 5.07
N GLU A 696 7.57 -4.08 3.76
CA GLU A 696 6.93 -2.90 3.17
C GLU A 696 5.40 -2.97 3.21
N TRP A 697 4.75 -2.34 4.21
CA TRP A 697 3.34 -1.92 4.23
C TRP A 697 2.30 -2.86 3.58
N GLY A 698 2.29 -4.14 3.92
CA GLY A 698 1.34 -5.11 3.35
C GLY A 698 1.79 -5.81 2.05
N LEU A 699 2.94 -5.46 1.50
CA LEU A 699 3.51 -6.04 0.28
C LEU A 699 4.19 -7.39 0.58
N LYS A 700 4.16 -8.29 -0.41
CA LYS A 700 4.95 -9.51 -0.38
C LYS A 700 6.43 -9.16 -0.43
N PHE A 701 7.25 -9.87 0.35
CA PHE A 701 8.69 -9.65 0.33
C PHE A 701 9.31 -10.22 -0.95
N GLY A 702 10.18 -9.44 -1.60
CA GLY A 702 10.91 -9.84 -2.79
C GLY A 702 11.80 -8.74 -3.35
N PRO A 703 12.40 -8.93 -4.54
CA PRO A 703 13.31 -7.95 -5.15
C PRO A 703 12.71 -6.55 -5.35
N ASP A 704 11.38 -6.47 -5.52
CA ASP A 704 10.64 -5.21 -5.71
C ASP A 704 10.23 -4.52 -4.39
N SER A 705 10.57 -5.09 -3.23
CA SER A 705 10.22 -4.55 -1.91
C SER A 705 11.35 -4.64 -0.88
N ASP A 706 12.56 -5.04 -1.29
CA ASP A 706 13.73 -5.12 -0.42
C ASP A 706 14.61 -3.88 -0.61
N PHE A 707 14.76 -3.07 0.44
CA PHE A 707 15.57 -1.84 0.44
C PHE A 707 16.90 -1.96 1.18
N GLY A 708 17.20 -3.11 1.77
CA GLY A 708 18.25 -3.25 2.78
C GLY A 708 19.67 -3.22 2.24
N LEU A 709 20.55 -2.42 2.86
CA LEU A 709 22.00 -2.55 2.67
C LEU A 709 22.49 -3.96 3.08
N TYR A 710 21.88 -4.55 4.10
CA TYR A 710 22.02 -5.96 4.45
C TYR A 710 20.73 -6.72 4.15
N HIS A 711 20.80 -7.66 3.21
CA HIS A 711 19.67 -8.50 2.84
C HIS A 711 19.33 -9.47 3.97
N VAL A 712 18.03 -9.64 4.26
CA VAL A 712 17.49 -10.61 5.21
C VAL A 712 16.34 -11.35 4.53
N GLN A 713 16.38 -12.70 4.51
CA GLN A 713 15.30 -13.51 3.95
C GLN A 713 14.11 -13.64 4.92
N LEU A 714 13.16 -12.70 4.84
CA LEU A 714 12.12 -12.54 5.87
C LEU A 714 11.14 -13.71 5.97
N ASP A 715 10.87 -14.43 4.88
CA ASP A 715 9.80 -15.45 4.81
C ASP A 715 10.31 -16.89 4.91
N HIS A 716 11.62 -17.10 4.73
CA HIS A 716 12.19 -18.44 4.53
C HIS A 716 13.43 -18.71 5.40
N ASP A 717 14.03 -17.69 6.02
CA ASP A 717 15.16 -17.86 6.92
C ASP A 717 14.73 -17.62 8.38
N PRO A 718 14.53 -18.68 9.19
CA PRO A 718 14.17 -18.52 10.60
C PRO A 718 15.29 -17.90 11.44
N GLU A 719 16.53 -17.89 10.95
CA GLU A 719 17.67 -17.26 11.62
C GLU A 719 17.81 -15.77 11.23
N LEU A 720 17.01 -15.28 10.28
CA LEU A 720 16.99 -13.90 9.79
C LEU A 720 18.40 -13.33 9.57
N LYS A 721 19.29 -14.06 8.89
CA LYS A 721 20.70 -13.68 8.73
C LYS A 721 20.86 -12.40 7.91
N ARG A 722 21.66 -11.45 8.42
CA ARG A 722 22.02 -10.20 7.73
C ARG A 722 23.16 -10.46 6.75
N GLN A 723 22.88 -10.45 5.46
CA GLN A 723 23.86 -10.68 4.40
C GLN A 723 24.24 -9.37 3.72
N PRO A 724 25.53 -8.96 3.68
CA PRO A 724 25.92 -7.70 3.07
C PRO A 724 25.62 -7.69 1.57
N SER A 725 24.85 -6.69 1.12
CA SER A 725 24.66 -6.45 -0.32
C SER A 725 25.89 -5.74 -0.93
N PRO A 726 26.05 -5.74 -2.27
CA PRO A 726 27.03 -4.89 -2.94
C PRO A 726 26.90 -3.39 -2.56
N ALA A 727 25.68 -2.92 -2.31
CA ALA A 727 25.42 -1.54 -1.90
C ALA A 727 26.02 -1.19 -0.54
N ALA A 728 26.07 -2.14 0.42
CA ALA A 728 26.74 -1.93 1.71
C ALA A 728 28.22 -1.62 1.52
N LYS A 729 28.90 -2.38 0.65
CA LYS A 729 30.31 -2.13 0.31
C LYS A 729 30.49 -0.75 -0.33
N VAL A 730 29.64 -0.38 -1.28
CA VAL A 730 29.70 0.92 -1.96
C VAL A 730 29.48 2.08 -0.99
N TYR A 731 28.49 1.97 -0.12
CA TYR A 731 28.18 3.01 0.87
C TYR A 731 29.35 3.19 1.86
N ARG A 732 29.91 2.09 2.38
CA ARG A 732 31.13 2.13 3.21
C ARG A 732 32.31 2.79 2.50
N ASP A 733 32.54 2.46 1.23
CA ASP A 733 33.66 3.01 0.47
C ASP A 733 33.48 4.51 0.19
N ILE A 734 32.24 4.98 -0.01
CA ILE A 734 31.89 6.41 -0.11
C ILE A 734 32.14 7.12 1.21
N ILE A 735 31.70 6.55 2.33
CA ILE A 735 31.91 7.12 3.67
C ILE A 735 33.41 7.27 3.96
N LYS A 736 34.20 6.22 3.70
CA LYS A 736 35.67 6.25 3.90
C LYS A 736 36.39 7.30 3.07
N LYS A 737 35.87 7.61 1.89
CA LYS A 737 36.41 8.64 0.99
C LYS A 737 35.81 10.03 1.26
N SER A 738 34.84 10.13 2.16
CA SER A 738 33.98 11.30 2.36
C SER A 738 33.37 11.81 1.05
N GLY A 739 32.94 10.90 0.17
CA GLY A 739 32.47 11.29 -1.16
C GLY A 739 32.54 10.18 -2.20
N VAL A 740 31.97 10.45 -3.38
CA VAL A 740 31.92 9.55 -4.54
C VAL A 740 33.20 9.64 -5.37
#